data_AF-A0A376B1G8-F1
#
_entry.id   AF-A0A376B1G8-F1
#
_cell.length_a   1.000
_cell.length_b   1.000
_cell.length_c   1.000
_cell.angle_alpha   90.00
_cell.angle_beta   90.00
_cell.angle_gamma   90.00
#
_symmetry.space_group_name_H-M   'P 1'
#
loop_
_entity.id
_entity.type
_entity.pdbx_description
1 polymer ?
#
loop_
_entity_poly.entity_id
_entity_poly.type
_entity_poly.pdbx_seq_one_letter_code
_entity_poly.pdbx_strand_id
1 'polypeptide(L)'
;MAETGKRTLVETNDDAPKKLKLTMASISEKDVGITEFLSPQTSGFKGQIKQRYSDFLVNEISLDDTVVHLNDKGFKMPKKEKKVEQGREKGDGNNKRTNQKDELKISRKDFQIDPESRKQLVELLGEDDVISLENVYKELNVMETKNSFDNKTTRTNLHQLIRKVFDNQLESVTTPDNHFKIANNNKKSRVSKEYLIEQSKDKNGIENWGYGPDKQFIHFTLYKENKETMDAINIITRYLKTPTRNIKFAGTKDRRGVTCQRLSISKIRLDRLNALNKVLKGIVLGGYKFEDKALNLGQLHGNEFYIAIRNVHDFGGNGDDITTLEKILNEGGKSLTEKGFINYFGMQRFGTFSVSTHEIGKILLAGEYKKACNLILADQENVMPKSREARKIWEETKDATLALSKMPRQCVAENALLFHLSKAHKDESVNDYTHADYHNALMKIPRNLRTMYVHAYQSYVWNCAVSERIKKFGLTLVPGDLVLVKENVESNTSTIKRETNGSLDENDDFEEDLREADFVRAFALSQEDIDSNKYTIEDVVLPTPGFDIKYPEIKEMRDFYVELMAKDDMNPFDMVRKVRDFSLPGSYRPIIGSVKEFEWKIIKYENETDFLINTDLEILNNTIAKNNCQKFFKAKLSRFSESNPNGSKVSVILKFQLGVSAYATMLLRELMKVETSRRGDMCDIKAL
;
A
#
# COMPACT_ATOMS: atom_id res chain seq x y z
N MET A 1 63.89 -59.71 -3.06
CA MET A 1 64.13 -59.68 -4.52
C MET A 1 62.76 -59.60 -5.18
N ALA A 2 62.37 -58.39 -5.58
CA ALA A 2 62.04 -58.01 -6.98
C ALA A 2 60.60 -58.45 -7.33
N GLU A 3 59.65 -57.62 -7.76
CA GLU A 3 59.68 -56.63 -8.86
C GLU A 3 58.41 -55.73 -8.76
N THR A 4 58.60 -54.41 -8.69
CA THR A 4 58.24 -53.36 -9.69
C THR A 4 56.81 -52.80 -9.65
N GLY A 5 56.70 -51.66 -8.96
CA GLY A 5 55.59 -50.71 -9.13
C GLY A 5 55.80 -49.82 -10.36
N LYS A 6 54.68 -49.49 -11.02
CA LYS A 6 54.60 -48.38 -11.99
C LYS A 6 53.77 -47.25 -11.37
N ARG A 7 54.42 -46.10 -11.19
CA ARG A 7 53.81 -44.80 -10.89
C ARG A 7 53.16 -44.25 -12.17
N THR A 8 51.96 -43.70 -12.03
CA THR A 8 51.46 -42.63 -12.91
C THR A 8 50.92 -41.54 -11.99
N LEU A 9 51.59 -40.40 -11.96
CA LEU A 9 51.17 -39.17 -11.28
C LEU A 9 50.06 -38.53 -12.13
N VAL A 10 48.91 -38.21 -11.52
CA VAL A 10 47.98 -37.22 -12.03
C VAL A 10 47.74 -36.23 -10.90
N GLU A 11 48.27 -35.02 -11.08
CA GLU A 11 48.00 -33.85 -10.26
C GLU A 11 46.52 -33.49 -10.36
N THR A 12 45.82 -33.46 -9.23
CA THR A 12 44.47 -32.90 -9.15
C THR A 12 44.59 -31.49 -8.56
N ASN A 13 44.42 -30.49 -9.43
CA ASN A 13 44.18 -29.10 -9.06
C ASN A 13 42.86 -29.00 -8.29
N ASP A 14 42.94 -28.85 -6.97
CA ASP A 14 41.84 -28.46 -6.10
C ASP A 14 41.87 -26.93 -5.94
N ASP A 15 41.20 -26.22 -6.85
CA ASP A 15 40.71 -24.86 -6.58
C ASP A 15 39.58 -24.52 -7.56
N ALA A 16 38.36 -24.92 -7.21
CA ALA A 16 37.15 -24.41 -7.83
C ALA A 16 36.13 -24.07 -6.72
N PRO A 17 35.47 -22.90 -6.77
CA PRO A 17 34.56 -22.48 -5.72
C PRO A 17 33.34 -23.41 -5.66
N LYS A 18 33.10 -24.00 -4.48
CA LYS A 18 31.94 -24.86 -4.21
C LYS A 18 30.64 -24.14 -4.60
N LYS A 19 29.95 -24.67 -5.61
CA LYS A 19 28.61 -24.22 -6.04
C LYS A 19 27.62 -24.34 -4.88
N LEU A 20 27.11 -23.21 -4.42
CA LEU A 20 26.12 -23.09 -3.35
C LEU A 20 24.72 -23.37 -3.93
N LYS A 21 24.41 -24.63 -4.25
CA LYS A 21 23.02 -25.04 -4.54
C LYS A 21 22.25 -25.03 -3.22
N LEU A 22 21.55 -23.93 -2.93
CA LEU A 22 20.62 -23.84 -1.79
C LEU A 22 19.37 -24.68 -2.08
N THR A 23 19.44 -25.98 -1.83
CA THR A 23 18.24 -26.83 -1.65
C THR A 23 17.71 -26.60 -0.24
N MET A 24 17.18 -25.41 0.04
CA MET A 24 16.51 -25.13 1.31
C MET A 24 15.05 -25.54 1.21
N ALA A 25 14.68 -26.55 2.00
CA ALA A 25 13.30 -26.89 2.33
C ALA A 25 12.53 -25.62 2.75
N SER A 26 11.21 -25.61 2.53
CA SER A 26 10.33 -24.51 2.96
C SER A 26 10.49 -24.26 4.47
N ILE A 27 10.84 -23.04 4.89
CA ILE A 27 11.02 -22.79 6.34
C ILE A 27 9.68 -22.91 7.08
N SER A 28 9.78 -23.51 8.24
CA SER A 28 8.72 -23.80 9.20
C SER A 28 8.60 -22.71 10.26
N GLU A 29 7.57 -22.82 11.10
CA GLU A 29 7.38 -21.95 12.27
C GLU A 29 8.57 -22.00 13.25
N LYS A 30 9.15 -23.19 13.43
CA LYS A 30 10.29 -23.41 14.33
C LYS A 30 11.54 -22.65 13.88
N ASP A 31 11.75 -22.55 12.56
CA ASP A 31 12.89 -21.84 11.99
C ASP A 31 12.82 -20.33 12.26
N VAL A 32 11.64 -19.80 12.58
CA VAL A 32 11.42 -18.38 12.88
C VAL A 32 11.00 -18.13 14.33
N GLY A 33 11.26 -19.09 15.22
CA GLY A 33 11.04 -18.96 16.66
C GLY A 33 9.59 -19.04 17.11
N ILE A 34 8.67 -19.55 16.28
CA ILE A 34 7.26 -19.76 16.64
C ILE A 34 7.11 -21.21 17.12
N THR A 35 7.13 -21.44 18.44
CA THR A 35 7.15 -22.82 18.98
C THR A 35 6.03 -23.09 19.98
N GLU A 36 5.72 -22.14 20.86
CA GLU A 36 4.83 -22.38 22.01
C GLU A 36 3.35 -22.14 21.68
N PHE A 37 2.46 -22.68 22.51
CA PHE A 37 1.03 -22.41 22.55
C PHE A 37 0.63 -22.01 23.98
N LEU A 38 -0.39 -21.17 24.16
CA LEU A 38 -0.86 -20.82 25.50
C LEU A 38 -1.69 -21.92 26.15
N SER A 39 -2.44 -22.66 25.35
CA SER A 39 -3.24 -23.79 25.79
C SER A 39 -2.88 -25.05 25.00
N PRO A 40 -1.70 -25.66 25.21
CA PRO A 40 -1.29 -26.88 24.50
C PRO A 40 -2.20 -28.08 24.78
N GLN A 41 -2.95 -28.06 25.88
CA GLN A 41 -3.89 -29.11 26.28
C GLN A 41 -5.21 -29.09 25.51
N THR A 42 -5.57 -27.98 24.85
CA THR A 42 -6.82 -27.93 24.08
C THR A 42 -6.63 -28.61 22.74
N SER A 43 -7.56 -29.49 22.38
CA SER A 43 -7.61 -30.10 21.06
C SER A 43 -7.82 -29.03 19.98
N GLY A 44 -7.22 -29.23 18.81
CA GLY A 44 -7.44 -28.37 17.64
C GLY A 44 -8.19 -29.10 16.52
N PHE A 45 -8.18 -28.51 15.34
CA PHE A 45 -8.80 -29.07 14.14
C PHE A 45 -8.05 -28.62 12.87
N LYS A 46 -8.23 -29.35 11.78
CA LYS A 46 -7.66 -29.02 10.47
C LYS A 46 -8.71 -28.36 9.59
N GLY A 47 -8.27 -27.50 8.68
CA GLY A 47 -9.13 -26.92 7.67
C GLY A 47 -8.35 -25.96 6.75
N GLN A 48 -8.99 -25.58 5.66
CA GLN A 48 -8.42 -24.75 4.60
C GLN A 48 -8.83 -23.30 4.79
N ILE A 49 -7.85 -22.40 4.90
CA ILE A 49 -8.04 -20.96 5.01
C ILE A 49 -7.76 -20.31 3.66
N LYS A 50 -8.46 -19.22 3.34
CA LYS A 50 -8.25 -18.41 2.11
C LYS A 50 -8.38 -19.21 0.81
N GLN A 51 -9.12 -20.33 0.81
CA GLN A 51 -9.44 -21.08 -0.42
C GLN A 51 -10.03 -20.12 -1.47
N ARG A 52 -10.99 -19.27 -1.05
CA ARG A 52 -11.42 -18.09 -1.79
C ARG A 52 -11.00 -16.81 -1.06
N TYR A 53 -10.75 -15.74 -1.80
CA TYR A 53 -10.49 -14.42 -1.18
C TYR A 53 -11.74 -13.89 -0.43
N SER A 54 -12.94 -14.32 -0.82
CA SER A 54 -14.20 -13.99 -0.15
C SER A 54 -14.41 -14.75 1.17
N ASP A 55 -13.56 -15.71 1.50
CA ASP A 55 -13.61 -16.41 2.79
C ASP A 55 -12.81 -15.67 3.88
N PHE A 56 -12.17 -14.55 3.53
CA PHE A 56 -11.31 -13.77 4.43
C PHE A 56 -11.65 -12.29 4.30
N LEU A 57 -12.50 -11.80 5.20
CA LEU A 57 -12.92 -10.40 5.26
C LEU A 57 -12.17 -9.69 6.37
N VAL A 58 -11.75 -8.45 6.11
CA VAL A 58 -11.06 -7.60 7.09
C VAL A 58 -11.68 -6.21 7.07
N ASN A 59 -12.24 -5.78 8.19
CA ASN A 59 -12.80 -4.44 8.34
C ASN A 59 -11.97 -3.67 9.37
N GLU A 60 -11.47 -2.50 9.00
CA GLU A 60 -10.69 -1.65 9.91
C GLU A 60 -11.55 -1.14 11.07
N ILE A 61 -10.96 -1.07 12.26
CA ILE A 61 -11.56 -0.41 13.43
C ILE A 61 -10.91 0.96 13.57
N SER A 62 -11.71 2.00 13.36
CA SER A 62 -11.28 3.40 13.47
C SER A 62 -10.94 3.79 14.91
N LEU A 63 -10.35 4.98 15.09
CA LEU A 63 -10.06 5.54 16.42
C LEU A 63 -11.32 5.81 17.27
N ASP A 64 -12.49 5.93 16.62
CA ASP A 64 -13.78 6.10 17.29
C ASP A 64 -14.39 4.73 17.71
N ASP A 65 -13.61 3.65 17.68
CA ASP A 65 -14.03 2.26 17.88
C ASP A 65 -15.15 1.79 16.92
N THR A 66 -15.35 2.50 15.80
CA THR A 66 -16.31 2.10 14.78
C THR A 66 -15.67 1.16 13.75
N VAL A 67 -16.34 0.04 13.47
CA VAL A 67 -15.95 -0.91 12.42
C VAL A 67 -16.33 -0.33 11.06
N VAL A 68 -15.34 -0.19 10.18
CA VAL A 68 -15.48 0.38 8.85
C VAL A 68 -16.11 -0.64 7.91
N HIS A 69 -17.38 -0.41 7.55
CA HIS A 69 -18.11 -1.19 6.55
C HIS A 69 -18.42 -0.38 5.29
N LEU A 70 -18.61 -1.08 4.16
CA LEU A 70 -19.11 -0.46 2.93
C LEU A 70 -20.65 -0.37 2.97
N ASN A 71 -21.14 0.77 3.46
CA ASN A 71 -22.58 1.01 3.62
C ASN A 71 -23.25 1.70 2.41
N ASP A 72 -22.47 2.33 1.54
CA ASP A 72 -22.94 3.01 0.33
C ASP A 72 -21.93 2.91 -0.81
N LYS A 73 -22.38 3.19 -2.04
CA LYS A 73 -21.52 3.24 -3.25
C LYS A 73 -21.25 4.67 -3.70
N GLY A 74 -21.17 5.57 -2.74
CA GLY A 74 -21.28 6.99 -2.97
C GLY A 74 -22.70 7.39 -3.39
N PHE A 75 -22.79 8.55 -4.03
CA PHE A 75 -24.07 9.18 -4.37
C PHE A 75 -24.28 9.21 -5.89
N LYS A 76 -25.55 9.21 -6.32
CA LYS A 76 -25.86 9.48 -7.73
C LYS A 76 -25.63 10.95 -7.98
N MET A 77 -24.66 11.28 -8.83
CA MET A 77 -24.47 12.66 -9.25
C MET A 77 -25.77 13.20 -9.87
N PRO A 78 -26.27 14.36 -9.42
CA PRO A 78 -27.35 15.04 -10.12
C PRO A 78 -26.89 15.24 -11.55
N LYS A 79 -27.78 14.93 -12.50
CA LYS A 79 -27.52 15.25 -13.90
C LYS A 79 -27.25 16.75 -13.92
N LYS A 80 -26.05 17.17 -14.35
CA LYS A 80 -25.81 18.58 -14.69
C LYS A 80 -27.01 18.98 -15.52
N GLU A 81 -27.80 19.94 -15.04
CA GLU A 81 -28.83 20.55 -15.87
C GLU A 81 -28.10 20.93 -17.15
N LYS A 82 -28.44 20.27 -18.27
CA LYS A 82 -28.15 20.85 -19.57
C LYS A 82 -28.67 22.26 -19.41
N LYS A 83 -27.81 23.29 -19.53
CA LYS A 83 -28.26 24.68 -19.52
C LYS A 83 -29.53 24.69 -20.36
N VAL A 84 -30.67 24.84 -19.70
CA VAL A 84 -31.92 25.03 -20.40
C VAL A 84 -31.71 26.41 -20.96
N GLU A 85 -31.22 26.48 -22.19
CA GLU A 85 -31.49 27.63 -23.04
C GLU A 85 -33.01 27.75 -23.01
N GLN A 86 -33.50 28.68 -22.19
CA GLN A 86 -34.91 29.01 -22.18
C GLN A 86 -35.27 29.39 -23.62
N GLY A 87 -36.10 28.56 -24.23
CA GLY A 87 -36.67 28.74 -25.55
C GLY A 87 -35.68 28.59 -26.71
N ARG A 88 -35.62 27.39 -27.31
CA ARG A 88 -35.74 27.22 -28.78
C ARG A 88 -35.85 25.75 -29.13
N GLU A 89 -36.93 25.45 -29.84
CA GLU A 89 -37.31 24.14 -30.36
C GLU A 89 -36.20 23.50 -31.20
N LYS A 90 -36.27 22.17 -31.30
CA LYS A 90 -35.35 21.33 -32.07
C LYS A 90 -35.35 21.75 -33.55
N GLY A 91 -34.28 22.42 -33.98
CA GLY A 91 -33.98 22.69 -35.38
C GLY A 91 -32.45 22.76 -35.57
N ASP A 92 -31.96 22.07 -36.60
CA ASP A 92 -30.59 21.89 -37.07
C ASP A 92 -29.44 22.70 -36.42
N GLY A 93 -28.48 21.96 -35.87
CA GLY A 93 -27.25 22.47 -35.24
C GLY A 93 -26.25 23.19 -36.15
N ASN A 94 -26.56 23.38 -37.45
CA ASN A 94 -25.75 24.21 -38.35
C ASN A 94 -26.20 25.68 -38.43
N ASN A 95 -27.46 26.00 -38.14
CA ASN A 95 -27.98 27.37 -38.30
C ASN A 95 -27.73 28.32 -37.10
N LYS A 96 -27.33 27.81 -35.92
CA LYS A 96 -27.02 28.67 -34.76
C LYS A 96 -25.63 29.33 -34.82
N ARG A 97 -24.66 28.72 -35.54
CA ARG A 97 -23.31 29.28 -35.71
C ARG A 97 -23.26 30.41 -36.74
N THR A 98 -24.11 30.35 -37.76
CA THR A 98 -24.32 31.42 -38.73
C THR A 98 -24.94 32.63 -38.05
N ASN A 99 -26.06 32.47 -37.32
CA ASN A 99 -26.75 33.61 -36.70
C ASN A 99 -25.88 34.49 -35.76
N GLN A 100 -25.03 33.92 -34.89
CA GLN A 100 -24.15 34.73 -34.04
C GLN A 100 -23.00 35.40 -34.81
N LYS A 101 -22.44 34.73 -35.82
CA LYS A 101 -21.41 35.32 -36.69
C LYS A 101 -22.00 36.44 -37.54
N ASP A 102 -23.23 36.26 -38.02
CA ASP A 102 -23.92 37.21 -38.86
C ASP A 102 -24.36 38.44 -38.04
N GLU A 103 -24.82 38.27 -36.80
CA GLU A 103 -25.07 39.39 -35.86
C GLU A 103 -23.78 40.18 -35.54
N LEU A 104 -22.65 39.51 -35.31
CA LEU A 104 -21.35 40.15 -35.09
C LEU A 104 -20.84 40.89 -36.33
N LYS A 105 -21.03 40.31 -37.52
CA LYS A 105 -20.73 40.97 -38.80
C LYS A 105 -21.56 42.24 -38.97
N ILE A 106 -22.85 42.18 -38.65
CA ILE A 106 -23.75 43.36 -38.72
C ILE A 106 -23.29 44.44 -37.73
N SER A 107 -22.99 44.07 -36.48
CA SER A 107 -22.52 45.03 -35.47
C SER A 107 -21.15 45.66 -35.77
N ARG A 108 -20.29 44.97 -36.53
CA ARG A 108 -18.93 45.42 -36.85
C ARG A 108 -18.80 46.09 -38.21
N LYS A 109 -19.83 46.09 -39.07
CA LYS A 109 -19.79 46.69 -40.41
C LYS A 109 -19.32 48.14 -40.41
N ASP A 110 -19.80 48.92 -39.43
CA ASP A 110 -19.51 50.35 -39.30
C ASP A 110 -18.23 50.64 -38.50
N PHE A 111 -17.49 49.61 -38.07
CA PHE A 111 -16.23 49.80 -37.36
C PHE A 111 -15.20 50.50 -38.26
N GLN A 112 -14.61 51.58 -37.75
CA GLN A 112 -13.48 52.27 -38.37
C GLN A 112 -12.37 52.43 -37.32
N ILE A 113 -11.13 52.19 -37.75
CA ILE A 113 -9.97 52.42 -36.89
C ILE A 113 -9.79 53.92 -36.70
N ASP A 114 -9.47 54.33 -35.47
CA ASP A 114 -9.11 55.70 -35.15
C ASP A 114 -8.02 56.26 -36.11
N PRO A 115 -8.14 57.49 -36.63
CA PRO A 115 -7.24 58.01 -37.66
C PRO A 115 -5.75 58.04 -37.29
N GLU A 116 -5.43 58.27 -36.01
CA GLU A 116 -4.05 58.29 -35.53
C GLU A 116 -3.46 56.88 -35.48
N SER A 117 -4.26 55.92 -34.98
CA SER A 117 -3.88 54.51 -34.94
C SER A 117 -3.80 53.88 -36.32
N ARG A 118 -4.64 54.31 -37.26
CA ARG A 118 -4.60 53.88 -38.67
C ARG A 118 -3.32 54.34 -39.35
N LYS A 119 -2.89 55.58 -39.14
CA LYS A 119 -1.63 56.10 -39.70
C LYS A 119 -0.41 55.28 -39.24
N GLN A 120 -0.36 54.92 -37.96
CA GLN A 120 0.70 54.06 -37.40
C GLN A 120 0.66 52.64 -37.96
N LEU A 121 -0.53 52.06 -38.17
CA LEU A 121 -0.68 50.74 -38.78
C LEU A 121 -0.27 50.75 -40.25
N VAL A 122 -0.61 51.79 -41.02
CA VAL A 122 -0.25 51.94 -42.43
C VAL A 122 1.26 52.08 -42.60
N GLU A 123 1.91 52.86 -41.74
CA GLU A 123 3.37 53.02 -41.76
C GLU A 123 4.10 51.68 -41.52
N LEU A 124 3.54 50.80 -40.69
CA LEU A 124 4.15 49.51 -40.33
C LEU A 124 3.75 48.35 -41.25
N LEU A 125 2.50 48.27 -41.73
CA LEU A 125 1.99 47.14 -42.52
C LEU A 125 1.84 47.45 -44.01
N GLY A 126 1.68 48.72 -44.38
CA GLY A 126 1.22 49.15 -45.71
C GLY A 126 -0.31 49.21 -45.83
N GLU A 127 -0.82 50.06 -46.71
CA GLU A 127 -2.26 50.35 -46.83
C GLU A 127 -3.09 49.09 -47.16
N ASP A 128 -2.58 48.22 -48.04
CA ASP A 128 -3.26 46.99 -48.46
C ASP A 128 -3.52 46.00 -47.31
N ASP A 129 -2.54 45.83 -46.42
CA ASP A 129 -2.61 44.88 -45.31
C ASP A 129 -3.48 45.44 -44.17
N VAL A 130 -3.54 46.76 -44.00
CA VAL A 130 -4.46 47.41 -43.05
C VAL A 130 -5.92 47.28 -43.48
N ILE A 131 -6.21 47.46 -44.78
CA ILE A 131 -7.56 47.22 -45.32
C ILE A 131 -7.96 45.75 -45.12
N SER A 132 -7.03 44.82 -45.35
CA SER A 132 -7.25 43.40 -45.11
C SER A 132 -7.48 43.08 -43.63
N LEU A 133 -6.81 43.79 -42.72
CA LEU A 133 -6.96 43.65 -41.27
C LEU A 133 -8.34 44.14 -40.78
N GLU A 134 -8.84 45.25 -41.33
CA GLU A 134 -10.21 45.71 -41.09
C GLU A 134 -11.23 44.67 -41.57
N ASN A 135 -11.00 44.07 -42.73
CA ASN A 135 -11.85 43.00 -43.27
C ASN A 135 -11.81 41.73 -42.41
N VAL A 136 -10.67 41.37 -41.83
CA VAL A 136 -10.56 40.25 -40.87
C VAL A 136 -11.43 40.48 -39.63
N TYR A 137 -11.47 41.71 -39.13
CA TYR A 137 -12.32 42.05 -37.98
C TYR A 137 -13.82 42.08 -38.34
N LYS A 138 -14.16 42.64 -39.51
CA LYS A 138 -15.54 42.79 -39.99
C LYS A 138 -16.16 41.47 -40.47
N GLU A 139 -15.44 40.70 -41.27
CA GLU A 139 -15.95 39.50 -41.93
C GLU A 139 -15.62 38.19 -41.21
N LEU A 140 -14.85 38.26 -40.11
CA LEU A 140 -14.40 37.11 -39.33
C LEU A 140 -13.52 36.13 -40.14
N ASN A 141 -12.72 36.67 -41.06
CA ASN A 141 -11.79 35.92 -41.90
C ASN A 141 -10.42 35.77 -41.22
N VAL A 142 -9.47 35.12 -41.90
CA VAL A 142 -8.08 34.99 -41.49
C VAL A 142 -7.22 35.61 -42.59
N MET A 143 -6.21 36.39 -42.21
CA MET A 143 -5.23 36.92 -43.17
C MET A 143 -3.81 36.52 -42.80
N GLU A 144 -2.93 36.65 -43.78
CA GLU A 144 -1.49 36.61 -43.61
C GLU A 144 -0.92 37.86 -44.29
N THR A 145 0.02 38.56 -43.63
CA THR A 145 0.62 39.79 -44.17
C THR A 145 1.49 39.48 -45.38
N LYS A 146 1.46 40.33 -46.40
CA LYS A 146 2.29 40.14 -47.60
C LYS A 146 3.77 40.40 -47.33
N ASN A 147 4.05 41.34 -46.42
CA ASN A 147 5.41 41.69 -46.02
C ASN A 147 5.88 40.80 -44.86
N SER A 148 7.16 40.41 -44.90
CA SER A 148 7.86 39.76 -43.80
C SER A 148 8.53 40.80 -42.89
N PHE A 149 8.60 40.50 -41.59
CA PHE A 149 9.13 41.42 -40.59
C PHE A 149 10.26 40.77 -39.78
N ASP A 150 11.51 41.01 -40.17
CA ASP A 150 12.66 40.35 -39.56
C ASP A 150 13.07 40.91 -38.19
N ASN A 151 12.80 42.20 -37.95
CA ASN A 151 13.19 42.86 -36.70
C ASN A 151 12.24 42.50 -35.54
N LYS A 152 12.77 41.89 -34.47
CA LYS A 152 12.01 41.46 -33.29
C LYS A 152 11.29 42.62 -32.58
N THR A 153 11.90 43.81 -32.55
CA THR A 153 11.32 44.98 -31.88
C THR A 153 10.10 45.49 -32.64
N THR A 154 10.16 45.58 -33.97
CA THR A 154 9.03 46.00 -34.80
C THR A 154 7.88 44.99 -34.73
N ARG A 155 8.19 43.68 -34.73
CA ARG A 155 7.18 42.63 -34.54
C ARG A 155 6.45 42.74 -33.20
N THR A 156 7.19 43.00 -32.13
CA THR A 156 6.63 43.13 -30.78
C THR A 156 5.72 44.35 -30.68
N ASN A 157 6.16 45.49 -31.23
CA ASN A 157 5.37 46.72 -31.28
C ASN A 157 4.09 46.51 -32.11
N LEU A 158 4.15 45.79 -33.22
CA LEU A 158 2.99 45.49 -34.05
C LEU A 158 1.96 44.60 -33.34
N HIS A 159 2.40 43.56 -32.60
CA HIS A 159 1.49 42.77 -31.77
C HIS A 159 0.78 43.62 -30.70
N GLN A 160 1.50 44.55 -30.06
CA GLN A 160 0.93 45.46 -29.05
C GLN A 160 -0.05 46.44 -29.68
N LEU A 161 0.27 46.99 -30.85
CA LEU A 161 -0.58 47.93 -31.57
C LEU A 161 -1.88 47.26 -32.02
N ILE A 162 -1.82 46.06 -32.62
CA ILE A 162 -3.02 45.29 -33.01
C ILE A 162 -3.90 44.98 -31.79
N ARG A 163 -3.31 44.61 -30.65
CA ARG A 163 -4.08 44.35 -29.42
C ARG A 163 -4.75 45.60 -28.87
N LYS A 164 -4.08 46.76 -28.94
CA LYS A 164 -4.61 48.04 -28.49
C LYS A 164 -5.75 48.52 -29.38
N VAL A 165 -5.58 48.45 -30.70
CA VAL A 165 -6.55 48.94 -31.69
C VAL A 165 -7.83 48.11 -31.72
N PHE A 166 -7.72 46.78 -31.55
CA PHE A 166 -8.86 45.86 -31.62
C PHE A 166 -9.29 45.31 -30.26
N ASP A 167 -8.90 45.95 -29.15
CA ASP A 167 -9.24 45.57 -27.77
C ASP A 167 -9.11 44.06 -27.48
N ASN A 168 -7.97 43.47 -27.85
CA ASN A 168 -7.66 42.03 -27.76
C ASN A 168 -8.64 41.08 -28.48
N GLN A 169 -9.47 41.57 -29.39
CA GLN A 169 -10.43 40.75 -30.15
C GLN A 169 -9.80 40.07 -31.37
N LEU A 170 -8.63 40.53 -31.81
CA LEU A 170 -7.80 39.84 -32.81
C LEU A 170 -6.59 39.19 -32.14
N GLU A 171 -6.25 37.99 -32.59
CA GLU A 171 -5.03 37.26 -32.26
C GLU A 171 -4.07 37.33 -33.45
N SER A 172 -2.85 37.79 -33.19
CA SER A 172 -1.77 37.84 -34.17
C SER A 172 -0.68 36.86 -33.77
N VAL A 173 -0.22 36.03 -34.71
CA VAL A 173 0.82 35.02 -34.53
C VAL A 173 1.87 35.18 -35.64
N THR A 174 3.15 35.26 -35.28
CA THR A 174 4.25 35.28 -36.26
C THR A 174 4.52 33.86 -36.75
N THR A 175 4.56 33.67 -38.07
CA THR A 175 4.91 32.39 -38.71
C THR A 175 6.43 32.19 -38.76
N PRO A 176 6.93 30.96 -39.03
CA PRO A 176 8.36 30.70 -39.15
C PRO A 176 9.07 31.56 -40.20
N ASP A 177 8.34 31.98 -41.25
CA ASP A 177 8.81 32.84 -42.33
C ASP A 177 8.69 34.35 -42.01
N ASN A 178 8.48 34.71 -40.74
CA ASN A 178 8.37 36.08 -40.22
C ASN A 178 7.18 36.91 -40.78
N HIS A 179 6.16 36.26 -41.32
CA HIS A 179 4.87 36.90 -41.65
C HIS A 179 3.92 36.88 -40.44
N PHE A 180 2.88 37.71 -40.45
CA PHE A 180 1.85 37.71 -39.41
C PHE A 180 0.57 37.04 -39.90
N LYS A 181 0.18 35.97 -39.22
CA LYS A 181 -1.15 35.38 -39.36
C LYS A 181 -2.08 36.00 -38.33
N ILE A 182 -3.17 36.60 -38.79
CA ILE A 182 -4.11 37.34 -37.93
C ILE A 182 -5.52 36.77 -38.08
N ALA A 183 -6.16 36.48 -36.94
CA ALA A 183 -7.50 35.91 -36.87
C ALA A 183 -8.27 36.48 -35.66
N ASN A 184 -9.57 36.23 -35.57
CA ASN A 184 -10.34 36.59 -34.36
C ASN A 184 -9.97 35.71 -33.17
N ASN A 185 -9.79 36.33 -32.01
CA ASN A 185 -9.43 35.68 -30.76
C ASN A 185 -10.54 34.74 -30.29
N ASN A 186 -10.19 33.48 -30.02
CA ASN A 186 -11.14 32.46 -29.59
C ASN A 186 -10.98 32.25 -28.07
N LYS A 187 -11.94 32.74 -27.26
CA LYS A 187 -11.95 32.71 -25.77
C LYS A 187 -11.79 31.33 -25.10
N LYS A 188 -11.53 30.25 -25.86
CA LYS A 188 -11.38 28.88 -25.36
C LYS A 188 -9.93 28.43 -25.13
N SER A 189 -8.91 29.21 -25.50
CA SER A 189 -7.51 28.76 -25.40
C SER A 189 -6.80 29.06 -24.07
N ARG A 190 -7.34 29.94 -23.22
CA ARG A 190 -6.77 30.24 -21.90
C ARG A 190 -7.86 30.21 -20.81
N VAL A 191 -7.91 29.10 -20.09
CA VAL A 191 -8.75 29.00 -18.88
C VAL A 191 -8.03 29.73 -17.75
N SER A 192 -8.62 30.81 -17.21
CA SER A 192 -8.04 31.56 -16.09
C SER A 192 -8.05 30.74 -14.80
N LYS A 193 -7.11 31.03 -13.88
CA LYS A 193 -7.06 30.38 -12.57
C LYS A 193 -8.33 30.66 -11.75
N GLU A 194 -8.92 31.85 -11.87
CA GLU A 194 -10.23 32.17 -11.31
C GLU A 194 -11.35 31.29 -11.86
N TYR A 195 -11.39 31.01 -13.16
CA TYR A 195 -12.41 30.12 -13.74
C TYR A 195 -12.35 28.70 -13.17
N LEU A 196 -11.16 28.21 -12.83
CA LEU A 196 -10.99 26.90 -12.17
C LEU A 196 -11.48 26.92 -10.72
N ILE A 197 -11.31 28.04 -10.01
CA ILE A 197 -11.79 28.25 -8.63
C ILE A 197 -13.32 28.42 -8.62
N GLU A 198 -13.88 29.12 -9.60
CA GLU A 198 -15.32 29.27 -9.78
C GLU A 198 -16.00 27.95 -10.18
N GLN A 199 -15.30 27.04 -10.87
CA GLN A 199 -15.83 25.70 -11.18
C GLN A 199 -16.06 24.81 -9.95
N SER A 200 -15.39 25.08 -8.83
CA SER A 200 -15.63 24.39 -7.56
C SER A 200 -16.87 24.88 -6.82
N LYS A 201 -17.47 26.00 -7.26
CA LYS A 201 -18.69 26.57 -6.68
C LYS A 201 -19.90 26.14 -7.50
N ASP A 202 -21.03 25.87 -6.83
CA ASP A 202 -22.31 25.72 -7.54
C ASP A 202 -22.89 27.09 -7.94
N LYS A 203 -24.08 27.07 -8.55
CA LYS A 203 -24.83 28.28 -8.95
C LYS A 203 -25.16 29.20 -7.76
N ASN A 204 -25.08 28.70 -6.53
CA ASN A 204 -25.40 29.42 -5.30
C ASN A 204 -24.13 29.92 -4.57
N GLY A 205 -22.93 29.73 -5.16
CA GLY A 205 -21.66 30.13 -4.56
C GLY A 205 -21.11 29.15 -3.52
N ILE A 206 -21.74 27.98 -3.34
CA ILE A 206 -21.33 26.98 -2.36
C ILE A 206 -20.15 26.19 -2.91
N GLU A 207 -19.02 26.29 -2.22
CA GLU A 207 -17.83 25.47 -2.49
C GLU A 207 -18.17 23.99 -2.29
N ASN A 208 -17.75 23.14 -3.22
CA ASN A 208 -18.05 21.71 -3.25
C ASN A 208 -19.51 21.33 -3.59
N TRP A 209 -20.25 22.18 -4.31
CA TRP A 209 -21.59 21.86 -4.83
C TRP A 209 -22.60 21.42 -3.75
N GLY A 210 -22.44 21.91 -2.52
CA GLY A 210 -23.31 21.57 -1.39
C GLY A 210 -23.17 20.15 -0.85
N TYR A 211 -22.12 19.40 -1.21
CA TYR A 211 -21.93 18.02 -0.72
C TYR A 211 -21.32 17.89 0.67
N GLY A 212 -20.81 18.98 1.26
CA GLY A 212 -20.25 18.94 2.61
C GLY A 212 -19.55 20.23 3.01
N PRO A 213 -19.12 20.33 4.28
CA PRO A 213 -18.40 21.49 4.80
C PRO A 213 -17.07 21.67 4.08
N ASP A 214 -16.61 22.93 3.97
CA ASP A 214 -15.29 23.22 3.40
C ASP A 214 -14.20 22.76 4.37
N LYS A 215 -13.56 21.64 4.01
CA LYS A 215 -12.45 21.05 4.77
C LYS A 215 -11.39 20.53 3.82
N GLN A 216 -10.16 20.46 4.31
CA GLN A 216 -8.98 20.17 3.49
C GLN A 216 -8.94 18.73 2.96
N PHE A 217 -9.50 17.76 3.70
CA PHE A 217 -9.43 16.35 3.37
C PHE A 217 -10.83 15.73 3.20
N ILE A 218 -10.95 14.90 2.16
CA ILE A 218 -12.08 13.99 1.98
C ILE A 218 -11.64 12.64 2.50
N HIS A 219 -12.27 12.21 3.57
CA HIS A 219 -12.20 10.85 4.07
C HIS A 219 -13.22 9.97 3.35
N PHE A 220 -12.85 8.74 3.01
CA PHE A 220 -13.70 7.79 2.31
C PHE A 220 -13.36 6.36 2.69
N THR A 221 -14.33 5.47 2.54
CA THR A 221 -14.16 4.03 2.73
C THR A 221 -13.69 3.42 1.42
N LEU A 222 -12.57 2.70 1.48
CA LEU A 222 -12.05 1.87 0.41
C LEU A 222 -12.48 0.42 0.67
N TYR A 223 -13.36 -0.11 -0.17
CA TYR A 223 -13.60 -1.54 -0.30
C TYR A 223 -12.74 -2.08 -1.44
N LYS A 224 -11.92 -3.10 -1.18
CA LYS A 224 -11.09 -3.76 -2.20
C LYS A 224 -11.20 -5.29 -2.15
N GLU A 225 -11.15 -5.93 -3.32
CA GLU A 225 -11.19 -7.38 -3.48
C GLU A 225 -9.92 -7.89 -4.14
N ASN A 226 -9.23 -8.84 -3.49
CA ASN A 226 -8.03 -9.49 -4.01
C ASN A 226 -6.93 -8.51 -4.50
N LYS A 227 -6.79 -7.38 -3.81
CA LYS A 227 -5.88 -6.28 -4.15
C LYS A 227 -5.11 -5.81 -2.94
N GLU A 228 -3.87 -5.41 -3.17
CA GLU A 228 -3.05 -4.76 -2.16
C GLU A 228 -3.49 -3.29 -2.05
N THR A 229 -3.36 -2.69 -0.87
CA THR A 229 -3.76 -1.32 -0.54
C THR A 229 -3.11 -0.31 -1.48
N MET A 230 -1.79 -0.39 -1.68
CA MET A 230 -1.04 0.48 -2.57
C MET A 230 -1.35 0.21 -4.04
N ASP A 231 -1.65 -1.03 -4.45
CA ASP A 231 -2.16 -1.28 -5.81
C ASP A 231 -3.49 -0.56 -6.03
N ALA A 232 -4.42 -0.61 -5.06
CA ALA A 232 -5.68 0.11 -5.14
C ALA A 232 -5.48 1.63 -5.19
N ILE A 233 -4.60 2.18 -4.35
CA ILE A 233 -4.23 3.60 -4.33
C ILE A 233 -3.62 4.02 -5.66
N ASN A 234 -2.67 3.26 -6.21
CA ASN A 234 -2.02 3.51 -7.49
C ASN A 234 -3.01 3.53 -8.67
N ILE A 235 -4.04 2.68 -8.61
CA ILE A 235 -5.10 2.69 -9.62
C ILE A 235 -5.95 3.96 -9.48
N ILE A 236 -6.38 4.31 -8.26
CA ILE A 236 -7.18 5.50 -7.98
C ILE A 236 -6.44 6.78 -8.42
N THR A 237 -5.18 6.93 -8.03
CA THR A 237 -4.34 8.10 -8.31
C THR A 237 -4.07 8.26 -9.79
N ARG A 238 -3.88 7.17 -10.53
CA ARG A 238 -3.75 7.17 -11.99
C ARG A 238 -4.99 7.72 -12.70
N TYR A 239 -6.19 7.35 -12.24
CA TYR A 239 -7.44 7.90 -12.78
C TYR A 239 -7.67 9.35 -12.37
N LEU A 240 -7.28 9.73 -11.16
CA LEU A 240 -7.39 11.11 -10.66
C LEU A 240 -6.30 12.04 -11.20
N LYS A 241 -5.23 11.49 -11.79
CA LYS A 241 -4.02 12.22 -12.20
C LYS A 241 -3.46 13.04 -11.04
N THR A 242 -3.29 12.37 -9.90
CA THR A 242 -2.80 12.98 -8.66
C THR A 242 -1.67 12.13 -8.10
N PRO A 243 -0.65 12.70 -7.44
CA PRO A 243 0.37 11.92 -6.76
C PRO A 243 -0.20 10.97 -5.70
N THR A 244 0.46 9.83 -5.47
CA THR A 244 0.09 8.83 -4.46
C THR A 244 0.14 9.39 -3.04
N ARG A 245 1.13 10.22 -2.72
CA ARG A 245 1.26 10.91 -1.43
C ARG A 245 0.05 11.73 -0.98
N ASN A 246 -0.85 12.11 -1.90
CA ASN A 246 -2.06 12.84 -1.55
C ASN A 246 -3.12 11.95 -0.90
N ILE A 247 -3.00 10.63 -1.05
CA ILE A 247 -3.85 9.65 -0.37
C ILE A 247 -3.09 9.13 0.85
N LYS A 248 -3.73 9.21 2.01
CA LYS A 248 -3.20 8.69 3.26
C LYS A 248 -4.16 7.68 3.89
N PHE A 249 -3.64 6.72 4.64
CA PHE A 249 -4.38 5.61 5.24
C PHE A 249 -3.72 5.19 6.56
N ALA A 250 -4.47 4.49 7.41
CA ALA A 250 -4.00 4.11 8.75
C ALA A 250 -3.15 2.83 8.77
N GLY A 251 -3.36 1.92 7.83
CA GLY A 251 -2.51 0.74 7.64
C GLY A 251 -2.87 -0.05 6.38
N THR A 252 -1.94 -0.89 5.94
CA THR A 252 -2.18 -1.82 4.84
C THR A 252 -3.04 -2.99 5.28
N LYS A 253 -3.84 -3.54 4.35
CA LYS A 253 -4.66 -4.73 4.57
C LYS A 253 -4.32 -5.82 3.57
N ASP A 254 -4.54 -7.07 3.95
CA ASP A 254 -4.24 -8.26 3.14
C ASP A 254 -4.63 -8.13 1.66
N ARG A 255 -3.72 -8.55 0.78
CA ARG A 255 -3.99 -8.65 -0.66
C ARG A 255 -5.06 -9.71 -0.94
N ARG A 256 -4.88 -10.94 -0.43
CA ARG A 256 -5.81 -12.07 -0.64
C ARG A 256 -6.91 -12.04 0.41
N GLY A 257 -7.91 -11.21 0.16
CA GLY A 257 -9.07 -11.00 1.01
C GLY A 257 -10.05 -10.00 0.41
N VAL A 258 -11.13 -9.75 1.13
CA VAL A 258 -12.04 -8.60 0.90
C VAL A 258 -11.87 -7.66 2.07
N THR A 259 -11.48 -6.41 1.83
CA THR A 259 -11.11 -5.52 2.93
C THR A 259 -11.77 -4.16 2.83
N CYS A 260 -12.25 -3.64 3.96
CA CYS A 260 -12.79 -2.30 4.13
C CYS A 260 -11.85 -1.50 5.04
N GLN A 261 -11.42 -0.32 4.60
CA GLN A 261 -10.58 0.56 5.40
C GLN A 261 -10.84 2.03 5.08
N ARG A 262 -10.43 2.93 5.98
CA ARG A 262 -10.56 4.37 5.79
C ARG A 262 -9.33 4.95 5.12
N LEU A 263 -9.56 5.78 4.11
CA LEU A 263 -8.56 6.59 3.41
C LEU A 263 -8.94 8.06 3.52
N SER A 264 -7.94 8.93 3.39
CA SER A 264 -8.11 10.38 3.26
C SER A 264 -7.39 10.87 2.01
N ILE A 265 -7.97 11.84 1.30
CA ILE A 265 -7.38 12.48 0.13
C ILE A 265 -7.57 13.99 0.19
N SER A 266 -6.53 14.75 -0.16
CA SER A 266 -6.58 16.21 -0.25
C SER A 266 -6.66 16.72 -1.69
N LYS A 267 -7.11 17.97 -1.85
CA LYS A 267 -7.06 18.73 -3.11
C LYS A 267 -7.75 18.04 -4.30
N ILE A 268 -8.79 17.24 -4.02
CA ILE A 268 -9.63 16.61 -5.04
C ILE A 268 -11.07 16.98 -4.81
N ARG A 269 -11.83 17.13 -5.90
CA ARG A 269 -13.27 17.31 -5.81
C ARG A 269 -13.96 15.97 -5.60
N LEU A 270 -14.98 15.96 -4.74
CA LEU A 270 -15.74 14.77 -4.39
C LEU A 270 -16.42 14.11 -5.60
N ASP A 271 -16.87 14.90 -6.57
CA ASP A 271 -17.49 14.41 -7.80
C ASP A 271 -16.55 13.53 -8.63
N ARG A 272 -15.27 13.90 -8.70
CA ARG A 272 -14.24 13.13 -9.40
C ARG A 272 -13.96 11.81 -8.70
N LEU A 273 -13.89 11.83 -7.37
CA LEU A 273 -13.66 10.64 -6.55
C LEU A 273 -14.85 9.66 -6.70
N ASN A 274 -16.07 10.17 -6.56
CA ASN A 274 -17.30 9.38 -6.67
C ASN A 274 -17.53 8.82 -8.09
N ALA A 275 -17.10 9.53 -9.14
CA ALA A 275 -17.19 9.05 -10.51
C ALA A 275 -16.34 7.79 -10.78
N LEU A 276 -15.31 7.52 -9.96
CA LEU A 276 -14.43 6.36 -10.14
C LEU A 276 -15.17 5.02 -9.97
N ASN A 277 -16.24 4.97 -9.17
CA ASN A 277 -17.03 3.76 -8.98
C ASN A 277 -17.64 3.18 -10.28
N LYS A 278 -17.67 3.97 -11.37
CA LYS A 278 -18.13 3.51 -12.69
C LYS A 278 -17.07 2.74 -13.49
N VAL A 279 -15.79 2.91 -13.15
CA VAL A 279 -14.65 2.43 -13.95
C VAL A 279 -13.81 1.43 -13.16
N LEU A 280 -13.72 1.60 -11.84
CA LEU A 280 -12.95 0.73 -10.97
C LEU A 280 -13.56 -0.68 -10.92
N LYS A 281 -12.68 -1.70 -10.96
CA LYS A 281 -13.04 -3.12 -10.86
C LYS A 281 -12.39 -3.72 -9.61
N GLY A 282 -13.19 -4.42 -8.79
CA GLY A 282 -12.75 -4.95 -7.51
C GLY A 282 -12.38 -3.87 -6.48
N ILE A 283 -12.78 -2.62 -6.72
CA ILE A 283 -12.62 -1.49 -5.81
C ILE A 283 -13.93 -0.70 -5.82
N VAL A 284 -14.45 -0.37 -4.64
CA VAL A 284 -15.62 0.50 -4.46
C VAL A 284 -15.31 1.54 -3.39
N LEU A 285 -15.65 2.79 -3.69
CA LEU A 285 -15.47 3.94 -2.81
C LEU A 285 -16.83 4.39 -2.25
N GLY A 286 -16.90 4.71 -0.97
CA GLY A 286 -18.14 5.15 -0.33
C GLY A 286 -17.90 5.88 0.99
N GLY A 287 -18.96 6.17 1.74
CA GLY A 287 -18.88 6.70 3.10
C GLY A 287 -18.15 8.04 3.20
N TYR A 288 -18.31 8.93 2.24
CA TYR A 288 -17.55 10.19 2.18
C TYR A 288 -17.81 11.08 3.40
N LYS A 289 -16.74 11.60 4.02
CA LYS A 289 -16.78 12.57 5.13
C LYS A 289 -15.70 13.62 4.91
N PHE A 290 -16.01 14.87 5.21
CA PHE A 290 -15.03 15.96 5.13
C PHE A 290 -14.40 16.15 6.52
N GLU A 291 -13.06 16.24 6.57
CA GLU A 291 -12.31 16.47 7.81
C GLU A 291 -11.08 17.36 7.57
N ASP A 292 -10.59 18.00 8.65
CA ASP A 292 -9.46 18.94 8.59
C ASP A 292 -8.11 18.25 8.71
N LYS A 293 -8.09 17.05 9.31
CA LYS A 293 -6.89 16.24 9.50
C LYS A 293 -6.85 15.11 8.48
N ALA A 294 -5.65 14.77 8.01
CA ALA A 294 -5.41 13.54 7.26
C ALA A 294 -5.42 12.34 8.21
N LEU A 295 -5.64 11.15 7.65
CA LEU A 295 -5.27 9.90 8.32
C LEU A 295 -3.75 9.73 8.26
N ASN A 296 -3.15 9.25 9.33
CA ASN A 296 -1.73 8.86 9.38
C ASN A 296 -1.59 7.39 9.72
N LEU A 297 -0.42 6.83 9.42
CA LEU A 297 -0.13 5.43 9.74
C LEU A 297 -0.26 5.17 11.25
N GLY A 298 -0.87 4.05 11.62
CA GLY A 298 -1.12 3.68 13.02
C GLY A 298 -2.36 4.30 13.65
N GLN A 299 -3.09 5.18 12.95
CA GLN A 299 -4.35 5.78 13.43
C GLN A 299 -5.55 4.83 13.26
N LEU A 300 -5.46 3.63 13.84
CA LEU A 300 -6.53 2.65 13.94
C LEU A 300 -6.43 1.94 15.29
N HIS A 301 -7.53 1.41 15.82
CA HIS A 301 -7.49 0.57 17.02
C HIS A 301 -7.29 -0.91 16.70
N GLY A 302 -7.61 -1.35 15.48
CA GLY A 302 -7.50 -2.75 15.11
C GLY A 302 -8.21 -3.12 13.83
N ASN A 303 -8.52 -4.41 13.69
CA ASN A 303 -9.30 -4.92 12.57
C ASN A 303 -10.28 -6.01 13.07
N GLU A 304 -11.49 -5.98 12.54
CA GLU A 304 -12.46 -7.07 12.63
C GLU A 304 -12.26 -8.05 11.47
N PHE A 305 -12.27 -9.34 11.79
CA PHE A 305 -12.07 -10.42 10.85
C PHE A 305 -13.34 -11.27 10.75
N TYR A 306 -13.72 -11.64 9.52
CA TYR A 306 -14.58 -12.79 9.26
C TYR A 306 -13.81 -13.80 8.43
N ILE A 307 -13.61 -15.00 8.98
CA ILE A 307 -12.79 -16.04 8.36
C ILE A 307 -13.62 -17.31 8.24
N ALA A 308 -13.81 -17.80 7.02
CA ALA A 308 -14.35 -19.13 6.75
C ALA A 308 -13.21 -20.12 6.55
N ILE A 309 -13.17 -21.11 7.44
CA ILE A 309 -12.28 -22.27 7.35
C ILE A 309 -13.10 -23.38 6.70
N ARG A 310 -12.66 -23.84 5.53
CA ARG A 310 -13.34 -24.85 4.71
C ARG A 310 -12.75 -26.24 4.94
N ASN A 311 -13.49 -27.29 4.56
CA ASN A 311 -13.06 -28.69 4.67
C ASN A 311 -12.51 -28.98 6.08
N VAL A 312 -13.32 -28.68 7.09
CA VAL A 312 -12.91 -28.84 8.49
C VAL A 312 -13.00 -30.31 8.89
N HIS A 313 -11.92 -30.82 9.46
CA HIS A 313 -11.81 -32.17 9.98
C HIS A 313 -11.15 -32.14 11.37
N ASP A 314 -11.61 -33.00 12.27
CA ASP A 314 -10.93 -33.23 13.54
C ASP A 314 -9.60 -33.98 13.33
N PHE A 315 -8.72 -33.99 14.33
CA PHE A 315 -7.49 -34.79 14.26
C PHE A 315 -7.76 -36.30 14.36
N GLY A 316 -8.96 -36.71 14.80
CA GLY A 316 -9.40 -38.10 14.90
C GLY A 316 -9.82 -38.73 13.56
N GLY A 317 -9.97 -37.94 12.50
CA GLY A 317 -10.35 -38.42 11.15
C GLY A 317 -11.85 -38.66 10.97
N ASN A 318 -12.68 -38.37 11.97
CA ASN A 318 -14.14 -38.45 11.91
C ASN A 318 -14.70 -37.06 11.61
N GLY A 319 -14.51 -36.60 10.37
CA GLY A 319 -14.94 -35.28 9.90
C GLY A 319 -16.44 -34.96 9.99
N ASP A 320 -17.27 -35.93 10.38
CA ASP A 320 -18.74 -35.80 10.47
C ASP A 320 -19.27 -35.58 11.89
N ASP A 321 -18.44 -35.72 12.93
CA ASP A 321 -18.90 -35.49 14.31
C ASP A 321 -18.84 -34.00 14.69
N ILE A 322 -19.92 -33.30 14.34
CA ILE A 322 -20.15 -31.89 14.68
C ILE A 322 -20.03 -31.65 16.18
N THR A 323 -20.44 -32.61 17.02
CA THR A 323 -20.45 -32.41 18.48
C THR A 323 -19.06 -32.29 19.07
N THR A 324 -18.11 -33.09 18.55
CA THR A 324 -16.69 -32.98 18.92
C THR A 324 -16.10 -31.63 18.45
N LEU A 325 -16.44 -31.18 17.24
CA LEU A 325 -15.99 -29.89 16.72
C LEU A 325 -16.55 -28.71 17.53
N GLU A 326 -17.83 -28.76 17.91
CA GLU A 326 -18.45 -27.75 18.78
C GLU A 326 -17.75 -27.69 20.15
N LYS A 327 -17.39 -28.83 20.72
CA LYS A 327 -16.62 -28.88 21.97
C LYS A 327 -15.25 -28.21 21.82
N ILE A 328 -14.53 -28.52 20.75
CA ILE A 328 -13.22 -27.91 20.43
C ILE A 328 -13.36 -26.38 20.28
N LEU A 329 -14.37 -25.90 19.55
CA LEU A 329 -14.59 -24.47 19.34
C LEU A 329 -15.01 -23.75 20.62
N ASN A 330 -15.81 -24.38 21.48
CA ASN A 330 -16.18 -23.82 22.78
C ASN A 330 -14.97 -23.72 23.72
N GLU A 331 -14.21 -24.80 23.88
CA GLU A 331 -13.03 -24.81 24.75
C GLU A 331 -11.92 -23.89 24.24
N GLY A 332 -11.64 -23.95 22.93
CA GLY A 332 -10.65 -23.09 22.27
C GLY A 332 -11.06 -21.62 22.27
N GLY A 333 -12.34 -21.33 21.99
CA GLY A 333 -12.90 -19.99 22.03
C GLY A 333 -12.83 -19.36 23.43
N LYS A 334 -13.20 -20.12 24.47
CA LYS A 334 -13.06 -19.71 25.87
C LYS A 334 -11.60 -19.43 26.23
N SER A 335 -10.68 -20.32 25.84
CA SER A 335 -9.25 -20.09 26.07
C SER A 335 -8.75 -18.82 25.38
N LEU A 336 -9.17 -18.55 24.15
CA LEU A 336 -8.77 -17.33 23.42
C LEU A 336 -9.32 -16.06 24.07
N THR A 337 -10.54 -16.09 24.64
CA THR A 337 -11.12 -14.93 25.31
C THR A 337 -10.54 -14.69 26.69
N GLU A 338 -10.19 -15.74 27.43
CA GLU A 338 -9.64 -15.61 28.80
C GLU A 338 -8.12 -15.40 28.82
N LYS A 339 -7.38 -16.02 27.91
CA LYS A 339 -5.90 -16.02 27.90
C LYS A 339 -5.28 -15.32 26.70
N GLY A 340 -6.04 -15.10 25.63
CA GLY A 340 -5.51 -14.61 24.35
C GLY A 340 -4.72 -15.66 23.57
N PHE A 341 -3.75 -15.19 22.80
CA PHE A 341 -2.78 -16.00 22.04
C PHE A 341 -1.39 -15.34 22.08
N ILE A 342 -0.32 -16.09 21.80
CA ILE A 342 1.03 -15.49 21.74
C ILE A 342 1.12 -14.58 20.52
N ASN A 343 1.50 -13.32 20.72
CA ASN A 343 1.50 -12.29 19.69
C ASN A 343 2.72 -12.33 18.75
N TYR A 344 3.06 -13.52 18.25
CA TYR A 344 4.13 -13.75 17.29
C TYR A 344 4.03 -12.85 16.05
N PHE A 345 5.19 -12.50 15.49
CA PHE A 345 5.26 -12.10 14.09
C PHE A 345 5.00 -13.34 13.23
N GLY A 346 3.91 -13.34 12.46
CA GLY A 346 3.54 -14.48 11.62
C GLY A 346 4.46 -14.70 10.43
N MET A 347 4.33 -15.85 9.75
CA MET A 347 5.14 -16.25 8.59
C MET A 347 5.16 -15.21 7.46
N GLN A 348 4.13 -14.37 7.34
CA GLN A 348 4.06 -13.29 6.36
C GLN A 348 5.19 -12.25 6.54
N ARG A 349 5.67 -12.02 7.77
CA ARG A 349 6.77 -11.09 8.07
C ARG A 349 8.11 -11.60 7.53
N PHE A 350 8.24 -12.92 7.40
CA PHE A 350 9.45 -13.62 7.00
C PHE A 350 9.52 -13.89 5.47
N GLY A 351 8.55 -13.38 4.72
CA GLY A 351 8.47 -13.49 3.27
C GLY A 351 7.94 -14.84 2.77
N THR A 352 7.51 -14.88 1.51
CA THR A 352 6.96 -16.08 0.86
C THR A 352 7.98 -16.83 0.00
N PHE A 353 9.16 -16.25 -0.23
CA PHE A 353 10.22 -16.85 -1.04
C PHE A 353 11.01 -17.90 -0.26
N SER A 354 11.84 -18.71 -0.93
CA SER A 354 12.63 -19.75 -0.25
C SER A 354 13.58 -19.11 0.77
N VAL A 355 14.30 -18.06 0.38
CA VAL A 355 15.13 -17.26 1.29
C VAL A 355 14.24 -16.37 2.14
N SER A 356 14.41 -16.46 3.45
CA SER A 356 13.63 -15.63 4.37
C SER A 356 14.17 -14.21 4.48
N THR A 357 13.28 -13.26 4.70
CA THR A 357 13.63 -11.83 4.83
C THR A 357 14.53 -11.54 6.02
N HIS A 358 14.41 -12.29 7.13
CA HIS A 358 15.25 -12.11 8.31
C HIS A 358 16.71 -12.52 8.08
N GLU A 359 16.97 -13.54 7.25
CA GLU A 359 18.32 -13.95 6.86
C GLU A 359 19.03 -12.85 6.06
N ILE A 360 18.29 -12.18 5.16
CA ILE A 360 18.80 -11.01 4.44
C ILE A 360 19.07 -9.87 5.43
N GLY A 361 18.16 -9.64 6.39
CA GLY A 361 18.31 -8.64 7.45
C GLY A 361 19.56 -8.84 8.29
N LYS A 362 19.83 -10.07 8.73
CA LYS A 362 21.03 -10.48 9.45
C LYS A 362 22.30 -10.08 8.70
N ILE A 363 22.37 -10.44 7.42
CA ILE A 363 23.54 -10.16 6.57
C ILE A 363 23.72 -8.66 6.33
N LEU A 364 22.62 -7.91 6.19
CA LEU A 364 22.66 -6.45 6.10
C LEU A 364 23.19 -5.81 7.38
N LEU A 365 22.78 -6.30 8.55
CA LEU A 365 23.28 -5.84 9.85
C LEU A 365 24.76 -6.15 10.06
N ALA A 366 25.25 -7.26 9.51
CA ALA A 366 26.68 -7.61 9.51
C ALA A 366 27.52 -6.76 8.53
N GLY A 367 26.90 -5.94 7.68
CA GLY A 367 27.59 -5.10 6.68
C GLY A 367 28.04 -5.86 5.43
N GLU A 368 27.56 -7.09 5.24
CA GLU A 368 27.95 -8.00 4.17
C GLU A 368 27.10 -7.78 2.90
N TYR A 369 27.21 -6.59 2.30
CA TYR A 369 26.31 -6.12 1.24
C TYR A 369 26.32 -7.00 -0.03
N LYS A 370 27.49 -7.54 -0.39
CA LYS A 370 27.62 -8.47 -1.52
C LYS A 370 26.78 -9.72 -1.31
N LYS A 371 26.84 -10.31 -0.12
CA LYS A 371 26.06 -11.51 0.23
C LYS A 371 24.56 -11.21 0.19
N ALA A 372 24.14 -10.05 0.74
CA ALA A 372 22.75 -9.63 0.71
C ALA A 372 22.20 -9.45 -0.73
N CYS A 373 22.93 -8.74 -1.59
CA CYS A 373 22.57 -8.58 -3.01
C CYS A 373 22.45 -9.93 -3.73
N ASN A 374 23.38 -10.84 -3.49
CA ASN A 374 23.36 -12.17 -4.09
C ASN A 374 22.16 -13.00 -3.61
N LEU A 375 21.80 -12.94 -2.33
CA LEU A 375 20.60 -13.62 -1.82
C LEU A 375 19.30 -13.07 -2.40
N ILE A 376 19.20 -11.76 -2.55
CA ILE A 376 18.04 -11.11 -3.17
C ILE A 376 17.89 -11.56 -4.64
N LEU A 377 19.00 -11.72 -5.36
CA LEU A 377 19.02 -12.07 -6.78
C LEU A 377 19.14 -13.58 -7.08
N ALA A 378 19.33 -14.42 -6.06
CA ALA A 378 19.56 -15.87 -6.23
C ALA A 378 18.39 -16.58 -6.95
N ASP A 379 18.69 -17.63 -7.71
CA ASP A 379 17.66 -18.57 -8.16
C ASP A 379 17.17 -19.39 -6.97
N GLN A 380 15.87 -19.59 -6.89
CA GLN A 380 15.22 -20.21 -5.75
C GLN A 380 14.04 -21.04 -6.23
N GLU A 381 13.70 -22.09 -5.48
CA GLU A 381 12.56 -22.93 -5.81
C GLU A 381 11.24 -22.15 -5.77
N ASN A 382 11.03 -21.37 -4.71
CA ASN A 382 9.84 -20.54 -4.53
C ASN A 382 10.16 -19.08 -4.87
N VAL A 383 10.02 -18.71 -6.15
CA VAL A 383 10.04 -17.32 -6.65
C VAL A 383 8.95 -17.10 -7.69
N MET A 384 8.73 -15.84 -8.06
CA MET A 384 7.85 -15.50 -9.17
C MET A 384 8.32 -16.25 -10.43
N PRO A 385 7.47 -17.05 -11.09
CA PRO A 385 7.88 -17.88 -12.22
C PRO A 385 8.54 -17.07 -13.34
N LYS A 386 8.05 -15.86 -13.59
CA LYS A 386 8.59 -14.91 -14.58
C LYS A 386 10.00 -14.39 -14.25
N SER A 387 10.44 -14.48 -13.00
CA SER A 387 11.76 -14.00 -12.58
C SER A 387 12.85 -15.07 -12.63
N ARG A 388 12.50 -16.35 -12.78
CA ARG A 388 13.46 -17.48 -12.72
C ARG A 388 14.56 -17.38 -13.79
N GLU A 389 14.20 -17.04 -15.03
CA GLU A 389 15.18 -16.90 -16.12
C GLU A 389 16.23 -15.82 -15.80
N ALA A 390 15.79 -14.65 -15.33
CA ALA A 390 16.67 -13.54 -14.95
C ALA A 390 17.61 -13.89 -13.79
N ARG A 391 17.11 -14.64 -12.80
CA ARG A 391 17.89 -15.10 -11.65
C ARG A 391 18.96 -16.13 -12.05
N LYS A 392 18.62 -17.08 -12.92
CA LYS A 392 19.59 -18.04 -13.48
C LYS A 392 20.71 -17.35 -14.25
N ILE A 393 20.34 -16.39 -15.11
CA ILE A 393 21.31 -15.55 -15.82
C ILE A 393 22.26 -14.89 -14.83
N TRP A 394 21.73 -14.25 -13.78
CA TRP A 394 22.56 -13.59 -12.77
C TRP A 394 23.49 -14.57 -12.03
N GLU A 395 23.01 -15.77 -11.72
CA GLU A 395 23.79 -16.80 -11.03
C GLU A 395 24.92 -17.35 -11.90
N GLU A 396 24.67 -17.57 -13.18
CA GLU A 396 25.63 -18.17 -14.12
C GLU A 396 26.66 -17.17 -14.67
N THR A 397 26.23 -15.95 -15.00
CA THR A 397 27.06 -14.99 -15.77
C THR A 397 27.43 -13.73 -15.00
N LYS A 398 26.73 -13.43 -13.90
CA LYS A 398 26.79 -12.13 -13.19
C LYS A 398 26.55 -10.92 -14.11
N ASP A 399 25.90 -11.11 -15.26
CA ASP A 399 25.59 -10.02 -16.19
C ASP A 399 24.32 -9.30 -15.75
N ALA A 400 24.49 -8.10 -15.21
CA ALA A 400 23.38 -7.29 -14.73
C ALA A 400 22.48 -6.78 -15.86
N THR A 401 23.04 -6.50 -17.04
CA THR A 401 22.30 -5.96 -18.19
C THR A 401 21.39 -7.02 -18.78
N LEU A 402 21.92 -8.24 -18.98
CA LEU A 402 21.13 -9.37 -19.48
C LEU A 402 20.04 -9.74 -18.48
N ALA A 403 20.37 -9.85 -17.19
CA ALA A 403 19.40 -10.18 -16.15
C ALA A 403 18.30 -9.12 -16.02
N LEU A 404 18.65 -7.83 -16.08
CA LEU A 404 17.68 -6.72 -16.00
C LEU A 404 16.65 -6.78 -17.14
N SER A 405 17.08 -7.12 -18.36
CA SER A 405 16.19 -7.21 -19.51
C SER A 405 15.09 -8.27 -19.35
N LYS A 406 15.36 -9.32 -18.57
CA LYS A 406 14.47 -10.45 -18.29
C LYS A 406 13.74 -10.31 -16.95
N MET A 407 14.12 -9.37 -16.10
CA MET A 407 13.53 -9.20 -14.77
C MET A 407 12.14 -8.53 -14.88
N PRO A 408 11.08 -9.11 -14.32
CA PRO A 408 9.75 -8.49 -14.33
C PRO A 408 9.71 -7.22 -13.48
N ARG A 409 8.93 -6.22 -13.90
CA ARG A 409 8.82 -4.91 -13.21
C ARG A 409 8.29 -4.99 -11.77
N GLN A 410 7.59 -6.07 -11.43
CA GLN A 410 7.08 -6.31 -10.08
C GLN A 410 8.19 -6.59 -9.06
N CYS A 411 9.36 -7.03 -9.50
CA CYS A 411 10.53 -7.33 -8.66
C CYS A 411 11.31 -6.04 -8.37
N VAL A 412 10.77 -5.17 -7.51
CA VAL A 412 11.27 -3.81 -7.28
C VAL A 412 12.70 -3.80 -6.74
N ALA A 413 13.00 -4.63 -5.73
CA ALA A 413 14.35 -4.73 -5.16
C ALA A 413 15.36 -5.21 -6.22
N GLU A 414 15.03 -6.28 -6.93
CA GLU A 414 15.89 -6.91 -7.91
C GLU A 414 16.18 -5.97 -9.09
N ASN A 415 15.15 -5.27 -9.60
CA ASN A 415 15.34 -4.28 -10.66
C ASN A 415 16.22 -3.12 -10.20
N ALA A 416 16.04 -2.62 -8.98
CA ALA A 416 16.86 -1.53 -8.45
C ALA A 416 18.34 -1.92 -8.34
N LEU A 417 18.62 -3.15 -7.86
CA LEU A 417 19.97 -3.70 -7.79
C LEU A 417 20.57 -3.84 -9.19
N LEU A 418 19.90 -4.57 -10.09
CA LEU A 418 20.40 -4.85 -11.43
C LEU A 418 20.60 -3.58 -12.26
N PHE A 419 19.72 -2.59 -12.14
CA PHE A 419 19.84 -1.31 -12.84
C PHE A 419 21.06 -0.49 -12.40
N HIS A 420 21.42 -0.54 -11.12
CA HIS A 420 22.64 0.11 -10.65
C HIS A 420 23.87 -0.67 -11.12
N LEU A 421 23.88 -2.00 -10.93
CA LEU A 421 25.00 -2.86 -11.31
C LEU A 421 25.24 -2.86 -12.82
N SER A 422 24.22 -2.73 -13.66
CA SER A 422 24.39 -2.65 -15.12
C SER A 422 25.12 -1.38 -15.57
N LYS A 423 25.23 -0.38 -14.70
CA LYS A 423 25.98 0.87 -14.96
C LYS A 423 27.36 0.88 -14.31
N ALA A 424 27.63 -0.06 -13.40
CA ALA A 424 28.90 -0.18 -12.71
C ALA A 424 29.89 -0.98 -13.58
N HIS A 425 31.18 -0.69 -13.41
CA HIS A 425 32.25 -1.45 -14.07
C HIS A 425 32.57 -2.70 -13.25
N LYS A 426 32.61 -3.85 -13.91
CA LYS A 426 33.12 -5.07 -13.30
C LYS A 426 34.64 -5.01 -13.20
N ASP A 427 35.17 -5.58 -12.13
CA ASP A 427 36.58 -5.93 -12.06
C ASP A 427 36.84 -7.09 -13.02
N GLU A 428 37.66 -6.86 -14.04
CA GLU A 428 38.00 -7.84 -15.07
C GLU A 428 38.74 -9.06 -14.49
N SER A 429 39.45 -8.90 -13.37
CA SER A 429 40.22 -9.97 -12.74
C SER A 429 39.34 -10.99 -12.01
N VAL A 430 38.22 -10.55 -11.44
CA VAL A 430 37.29 -11.39 -10.64
C VAL A 430 35.97 -11.65 -11.39
N ASN A 431 35.75 -10.96 -12.52
CA ASN A 431 34.47 -10.91 -13.25
C ASN A 431 33.29 -10.58 -12.32
N ASP A 432 33.51 -9.64 -11.39
CA ASP A 432 32.54 -9.31 -10.35
C ASP A 432 32.59 -7.82 -9.99
N TYR A 433 31.63 -7.37 -9.19
CA TYR A 433 31.51 -5.97 -8.78
C TYR A 433 32.21 -5.71 -7.44
N THR A 434 32.60 -4.47 -7.21
CA THR A 434 33.27 -4.08 -5.96
C THR A 434 32.28 -4.07 -4.79
N HIS A 435 32.81 -4.11 -3.56
CA HIS A 435 31.99 -3.97 -2.36
C HIS A 435 31.21 -2.64 -2.32
N ALA A 436 31.80 -1.56 -2.84
CA ALA A 436 31.17 -0.25 -2.92
C ALA A 436 29.99 -0.25 -3.91
N ASP A 437 30.12 -0.93 -5.05
CA ASP A 437 29.04 -1.04 -6.03
C ASP A 437 27.84 -1.79 -5.47
N TYR A 438 28.08 -2.90 -4.75
CA TYR A 438 27.00 -3.63 -4.08
C TYR A 438 26.31 -2.81 -3.00
N HIS A 439 27.08 -2.07 -2.19
CA HIS A 439 26.51 -1.14 -1.22
C HIS A 439 25.64 -0.08 -1.90
N ASN A 440 26.15 0.56 -2.94
CA ASN A 440 25.44 1.62 -3.65
C ASN A 440 24.20 1.10 -4.38
N ALA A 441 24.26 -0.13 -4.93
CA ALA A 441 23.11 -0.81 -5.52
C ALA A 441 22.02 -1.05 -4.47
N LEU A 442 22.39 -1.57 -3.29
CA LEU A 442 21.48 -1.74 -2.17
C LEU A 442 20.82 -0.42 -1.79
N MET A 443 21.58 0.68 -1.76
CA MET A 443 21.06 2.02 -1.47
C MET A 443 20.13 2.59 -2.57
N LYS A 444 19.92 1.90 -3.69
CA LYS A 444 18.90 2.25 -4.69
C LYS A 444 17.56 1.54 -4.48
N ILE A 445 17.50 0.50 -3.66
CA ILE A 445 16.23 -0.10 -3.25
C ILE A 445 15.45 0.94 -2.41
N PRO A 446 14.13 1.14 -2.61
CA PRO A 446 13.33 2.05 -1.78
C PRO A 446 13.49 1.78 -0.28
N ARG A 447 13.59 2.85 0.53
CA ARG A 447 13.99 2.78 1.94
C ARG A 447 13.17 1.75 2.73
N ASN A 448 11.84 1.75 2.60
CA ASN A 448 10.97 0.83 3.34
C ASN A 448 11.24 -0.64 3.04
N LEU A 449 11.52 -0.96 1.78
CA LEU A 449 11.82 -2.33 1.40
C LEU A 449 13.17 -2.79 1.95
N ARG A 450 14.13 -1.86 2.09
CA ARG A 450 15.42 -2.14 2.74
C ARG A 450 15.27 -2.35 4.24
N THR A 451 14.56 -1.44 4.92
CA THR A 451 14.37 -1.52 6.37
C THR A 451 13.52 -2.73 6.76
N MET A 452 12.60 -3.17 5.90
CA MET A 452 11.81 -4.40 6.09
C MET A 452 12.68 -5.63 6.37
N TYR A 453 13.83 -5.80 5.70
CA TYR A 453 14.72 -6.94 5.94
C TYR A 453 15.28 -6.91 7.36
N VAL A 454 15.78 -5.75 7.79
CA VAL A 454 16.36 -5.58 9.14
C VAL A 454 15.29 -5.73 10.22
N HIS A 455 14.09 -5.18 9.99
CA HIS A 455 12.96 -5.39 10.89
C HIS A 455 12.51 -6.86 10.95
N ALA A 456 12.63 -7.63 9.88
CA ALA A 456 12.35 -9.06 9.93
C ALA A 456 13.34 -9.80 10.83
N TYR A 457 14.61 -9.38 10.89
CA TYR A 457 15.57 -9.92 11.87
C TYR A 457 15.20 -9.57 13.31
N GLN A 458 14.79 -8.32 13.58
CA GLN A 458 14.23 -7.93 14.88
C GLN A 458 13.02 -8.79 15.28
N SER A 459 12.12 -9.05 14.33
CA SER A 459 10.96 -9.93 14.52
C SER A 459 11.35 -11.36 14.84
N TYR A 460 12.39 -11.90 14.20
CA TYR A 460 12.93 -13.23 14.48
C TYR A 460 13.44 -13.33 15.93
N VAL A 461 14.30 -12.40 16.34
CA VAL A 461 14.84 -12.37 17.71
C VAL A 461 13.71 -12.25 18.75
N TRP A 462 12.72 -11.40 18.47
CA TRP A 462 11.56 -11.24 19.33
C TRP A 462 10.72 -12.52 19.45
N ASN A 463 10.47 -13.23 18.34
CA ASN A 463 9.74 -14.50 18.35
C ASN A 463 10.46 -15.55 19.21
N CYS A 464 11.78 -15.69 19.06
CA CYS A 464 12.57 -16.59 19.90
C CYS A 464 12.50 -16.20 21.38
N ALA A 465 12.60 -14.90 21.69
CA ALA A 465 12.55 -14.42 23.07
C ALA A 465 11.18 -14.63 23.73
N VAL A 466 10.07 -14.38 23.02
CA VAL A 466 8.74 -14.62 23.59
C VAL A 466 8.48 -16.11 23.81
N SER A 467 8.95 -16.98 22.90
CA SER A 467 8.87 -18.43 23.09
C SER A 467 9.59 -18.87 24.36
N GLU A 468 10.81 -18.38 24.58
CA GLU A 468 11.57 -18.70 25.79
C GLU A 468 10.91 -18.15 27.07
N ARG A 469 10.36 -16.92 27.01
CA ARG A 469 9.62 -16.30 28.13
C ARG A 469 8.38 -17.10 28.52
N ILE A 470 7.59 -17.55 27.53
CA ILE A 470 6.39 -18.35 27.77
C ILE A 470 6.77 -19.75 28.27
N LYS A 471 7.80 -20.37 27.70
CA LYS A 471 8.27 -21.70 28.11
C LYS A 471 8.76 -21.74 29.56
N LYS A 472 9.49 -20.72 30.02
CA LYS A 472 10.05 -20.69 31.38
C LYS A 472 9.05 -20.27 32.45
N PHE A 473 8.27 -19.23 32.17
CA PHE A 473 7.50 -18.54 33.19
C PHE A 473 5.98 -18.58 32.94
N GLY A 474 5.53 -19.10 31.78
CA GLY A 474 4.12 -19.18 31.45
C GLY A 474 3.41 -17.81 31.47
N LEU A 475 2.17 -17.81 31.96
CA LEU A 475 1.30 -16.63 32.02
C LEU A 475 1.42 -15.84 33.34
N THR A 476 2.34 -16.19 34.23
CA THR A 476 2.53 -15.45 35.49
C THR A 476 3.39 -14.21 35.25
N LEU A 477 3.09 -13.14 35.99
CA LEU A 477 3.96 -11.96 36.05
C LEU A 477 5.20 -12.29 36.88
N VAL A 478 6.35 -11.80 36.44
CA VAL A 478 7.65 -12.02 37.09
C VAL A 478 8.32 -10.66 37.31
N PRO A 479 8.95 -10.41 38.49
CA PRO A 479 9.74 -9.21 38.69
C PRO A 479 10.79 -9.05 37.59
N GLY A 480 10.88 -7.86 37.00
CA GLY A 480 11.74 -7.58 35.86
C GLY A 480 11.04 -7.69 34.49
N ASP A 481 9.79 -8.18 34.41
CA ASP A 481 8.96 -8.06 33.21
C ASP A 481 8.76 -6.58 32.86
N LEU A 482 8.79 -6.27 31.56
CA LEU A 482 8.62 -4.90 31.11
C LEU A 482 7.14 -4.60 30.83
N VAL A 483 6.68 -3.43 31.23
CA VAL A 483 5.35 -2.89 30.88
C VAL A 483 5.48 -1.47 30.35
N LEU A 484 4.52 -1.04 29.54
CA LEU A 484 4.51 0.33 28.99
C LEU A 484 3.93 1.32 29.99
N VAL A 485 4.61 2.47 30.15
CA VAL A 485 4.08 3.58 30.95
C VAL A 485 2.90 4.20 30.20
N LYS A 486 1.68 4.09 30.74
CA LYS A 486 0.45 4.69 30.19
C LYS A 486 0.35 6.22 30.39
N GLU A 487 1.43 6.89 30.81
CA GLU A 487 1.39 8.33 31.11
C GLU A 487 1.26 9.19 29.85
N ASN A 488 0.11 9.87 29.76
CA ASN A 488 -0.17 11.10 29.02
C ASN A 488 0.19 11.11 27.52
N VAL A 489 -0.67 10.46 26.74
CA VAL A 489 -0.87 10.78 25.30
C VAL A 489 -1.31 12.25 25.09
N GLU A 490 -1.66 13.00 26.15
CA GLU A 490 -2.21 14.35 26.05
C GLU A 490 -1.29 15.51 26.49
N SER A 491 -0.06 15.32 26.96
CA SER A 491 0.68 16.49 27.52
C SER A 491 2.20 16.57 27.36
N ASN A 492 2.84 15.80 26.47
CA ASN A 492 4.26 16.01 26.14
C ASN A 492 4.53 15.92 24.63
N THR A 493 3.80 16.71 23.85
CA THR A 493 4.22 17.13 22.50
C THR A 493 5.31 18.20 22.58
N SER A 494 6.45 17.89 23.19
CA SER A 494 7.69 18.55 22.79
C SER A 494 8.17 17.85 21.53
N THR A 495 7.67 18.30 20.38
CA THR A 495 8.26 17.99 19.08
C THR A 495 9.69 18.55 19.08
N ILE A 496 10.65 17.76 19.55
CA ILE A 496 12.04 18.00 19.19
C ILE A 496 12.13 17.61 17.72
N LYS A 497 11.85 18.59 16.85
CA LYS A 497 12.35 18.57 15.48
C LYS A 497 13.87 18.41 15.61
N ARG A 498 14.40 17.22 15.32
CA ARG A 498 15.80 17.14 14.92
C ARG A 498 15.90 17.96 13.64
N GLU A 499 16.55 19.11 13.72
CA GLU A 499 17.06 19.81 12.55
C GLU A 499 17.99 18.85 11.81
N THR A 500 17.43 18.08 10.89
CA THR A 500 18.21 17.39 9.87
C THR A 500 18.68 18.45 8.90
N ASN A 501 19.83 19.08 9.19
CA ASN A 501 20.63 19.85 8.24
C ASN A 501 21.27 18.91 7.20
N GLY A 502 20.42 18.23 6.43
CA GLY A 502 20.79 17.41 5.31
C GLY A 502 19.54 17.20 4.48
N SER A 503 19.53 17.79 3.29
CA SER A 503 18.47 17.71 2.27
C SER A 503 17.66 16.41 2.37
N LEU A 504 16.52 16.51 3.04
CA LEU A 504 15.47 15.52 2.92
C LEU A 504 14.96 15.67 1.49
N ASP A 505 15.31 14.72 0.63
CA ASP A 505 14.61 14.54 -0.63
C ASP A 505 13.12 14.34 -0.27
N GLU A 506 12.28 15.34 -0.56
CA GLU A 506 10.81 15.33 -0.39
C GLU A 506 10.10 14.32 -1.31
N ASN A 507 10.84 13.31 -1.81
CA ASN A 507 10.46 12.35 -2.83
C ASN A 507 10.33 10.91 -2.30
N ASP A 508 10.46 10.68 -0.99
CA ASP A 508 10.29 9.34 -0.42
C ASP A 508 8.77 9.04 -0.26
N ASP A 509 8.19 8.54 -1.35
CA ASP A 509 6.75 8.32 -1.57
C ASP A 509 6.11 7.20 -0.72
N PHE A 510 6.79 6.71 0.33
CA PHE A 510 6.34 5.53 1.05
C PHE A 510 6.70 5.67 2.55
N GLU A 511 5.73 6.01 3.38
CA GLU A 511 5.76 5.90 4.86
C GLU A 511 4.95 4.67 5.29
N GLU A 512 5.16 3.52 4.65
CA GLU A 512 4.58 2.26 5.10
C GLU A 512 5.52 1.61 6.12
N ASP A 513 5.00 1.39 7.32
CA ASP A 513 5.52 0.58 8.42
C ASP A 513 6.47 1.20 9.45
N LEU A 514 6.90 2.45 9.29
CA LEU A 514 7.67 3.15 10.33
C LEU A 514 6.74 4.09 11.07
N ARG A 515 6.14 3.62 12.18
CA ARG A 515 5.61 4.52 13.21
C ARG A 515 6.72 5.53 13.50
N GLU A 516 6.47 6.83 13.31
CA GLU A 516 7.35 7.84 13.88
C GLU A 516 7.43 7.52 15.37
N ALA A 517 8.63 7.17 15.84
CA ALA A 517 8.81 6.63 17.17
C ALA A 517 8.49 7.73 18.19
N ASP A 518 7.21 7.81 18.59
CA ASP A 518 6.88 8.30 19.92
C ASP A 518 7.79 7.53 20.87
N PHE A 519 8.60 8.23 21.67
CA PHE A 519 9.53 7.59 22.60
C PHE A 519 8.73 6.90 23.71
N VAL A 520 8.20 5.72 23.42
CA VAL A 520 7.48 4.89 24.38
C VAL A 520 8.53 4.28 25.30
N ARG A 521 8.49 4.65 26.59
CA ARG A 521 9.38 4.11 27.60
C ARG A 521 8.70 2.94 28.32
N ALA A 522 9.42 1.83 28.43
CA ALA A 522 9.02 0.72 29.30
C ALA A 522 9.74 0.81 30.65
N PHE A 523 9.10 0.26 31.68
CA PHE A 523 9.70 0.06 33.00
C PHE A 523 9.58 -1.40 33.42
N ALA A 524 10.54 -1.86 34.22
CA ALA A 524 10.58 -3.21 34.76
C ALA A 524 9.73 -3.28 36.03
N LEU A 525 8.83 -4.26 36.12
CA LEU A 525 7.96 -4.47 37.28
C LEU A 525 8.77 -4.88 38.51
N SER A 526 8.49 -4.27 39.65
CA SER A 526 8.95 -4.74 40.96
C SER A 526 7.97 -5.77 41.55
N GLN A 527 8.36 -6.44 42.64
CA GLN A 527 7.45 -7.34 43.35
C GLN A 527 6.23 -6.59 43.91
N GLU A 528 6.43 -5.36 44.39
CA GLU A 528 5.35 -4.50 44.91
C GLU A 528 4.33 -4.13 43.82
N ASP A 529 4.78 -3.91 42.59
CA ASP A 529 3.91 -3.63 41.46
C ASP A 529 3.02 -4.83 41.08
N ILE A 530 3.56 -6.05 41.21
CA ILE A 530 2.81 -7.28 40.96
C ILE A 530 1.74 -7.47 42.04
N ASP A 531 2.12 -7.27 43.31
CA ASP A 531 1.21 -7.41 44.45
C ASP A 531 0.08 -6.35 44.43
N SER A 532 0.29 -5.22 43.74
CA SER A 532 -0.71 -4.17 43.54
C SER A 532 -1.89 -4.57 42.65
N ASN A 533 -1.81 -5.69 41.92
CA ASN A 533 -2.80 -6.16 40.92
C ASN A 533 -3.15 -5.12 39.83
N LYS A 534 -2.31 -4.10 39.62
CA LYS A 534 -2.52 -3.06 38.60
C LYS A 534 -2.24 -3.54 37.17
N TYR A 535 -1.38 -4.54 37.03
CA TYR A 535 -0.90 -5.03 35.74
C TYR A 535 -1.36 -6.47 35.51
N THR A 536 -1.58 -6.81 34.25
CA THR A 536 -1.86 -8.19 33.83
C THR A 536 -0.80 -8.64 32.83
N ILE A 537 -0.80 -9.94 32.51
CA ILE A 537 0.08 -10.51 31.47
C ILE A 537 -0.12 -9.85 30.09
N GLU A 538 -1.28 -9.23 29.85
CA GLU A 538 -1.57 -8.51 28.61
C GLU A 538 -0.80 -7.19 28.49
N ASP A 539 -0.42 -6.58 29.62
CA ASP A 539 0.39 -5.34 29.64
C ASP A 539 1.89 -5.63 29.46
N VAL A 540 2.33 -6.89 29.60
CA VAL A 540 3.73 -7.29 29.48
C VAL A 540 4.20 -7.19 28.04
N VAL A 541 5.34 -6.53 27.85
CA VAL A 541 5.98 -6.33 26.56
C VAL A 541 7.39 -6.90 26.56
N LEU A 542 7.84 -7.33 25.38
CA LEU A 542 9.25 -7.63 25.11
C LEU A 542 9.80 -6.68 24.04
N PRO A 543 11.08 -6.30 24.14
CA PRO A 543 11.71 -5.41 23.18
C PRO A 543 12.10 -6.16 21.90
N THR A 544 11.96 -5.49 20.77
CA THR A 544 12.74 -5.79 19.58
C THR A 544 14.13 -5.17 19.72
N PRO A 545 15.22 -5.86 19.33
CA PRO A 545 16.57 -5.36 19.55
C PRO A 545 16.83 -4.02 18.88
N GLY A 546 17.41 -3.07 19.61
CA GLY A 546 17.70 -1.74 19.08
C GLY A 546 18.59 -0.92 20.01
N PHE A 547 19.07 0.23 19.53
CA PHE A 547 20.02 1.06 20.28
C PHE A 547 19.37 1.93 21.37
N ASP A 548 18.05 2.10 21.33
CA ASP A 548 17.27 2.95 22.26
C ASP A 548 16.13 2.14 22.88
N ILE A 549 16.48 1.02 23.51
CA ILE A 549 15.52 0.10 24.13
C ILE A 549 16.05 -0.45 25.45
N LYS A 550 15.14 -0.73 26.38
CA LYS A 550 15.45 -1.46 27.62
C LYS A 550 15.14 -2.93 27.42
N TYR A 551 16.02 -3.78 27.95
CA TYR A 551 15.79 -5.22 28.03
C TYR A 551 15.22 -5.60 29.40
N PRO A 552 14.48 -6.72 29.51
CA PRO A 552 13.97 -7.19 30.79
C PRO A 552 15.08 -7.33 31.82
N GLU A 553 14.79 -6.99 33.08
CA GLU A 553 15.76 -7.15 34.18
C GLU A 553 15.85 -8.61 34.67
N ILE A 554 14.97 -9.47 34.16
CA ILE A 554 15.04 -10.92 34.30
C ILE A 554 16.35 -11.40 33.68
N LYS A 555 17.28 -11.85 34.51
CA LYS A 555 18.64 -12.26 34.10
C LYS A 555 18.60 -13.32 32.99
N GLU A 556 17.75 -14.33 33.14
CA GLU A 556 17.63 -15.43 32.18
C GLU A 556 17.15 -14.95 30.80
N MET A 557 16.29 -13.93 30.75
CA MET A 557 15.82 -13.36 29.48
C MET A 557 16.86 -12.45 28.86
N ARG A 558 17.52 -11.62 29.67
CA ARG A 558 18.60 -10.74 29.20
C ARG A 558 19.75 -11.54 28.60
N ASP A 559 20.18 -12.59 29.29
CA ASP A 559 21.26 -13.48 28.84
C ASP A 559 20.84 -14.22 27.56
N PHE A 560 19.57 -14.63 27.45
CA PHE A 560 19.05 -15.25 26.23
C PHE A 560 19.15 -14.34 24.99
N TYR A 561 18.86 -13.03 25.10
CA TYR A 561 19.06 -12.09 23.98
C TYR A 561 20.53 -12.02 23.56
N VAL A 562 21.45 -12.01 24.52
CA VAL A 562 22.90 -11.97 24.26
C VAL A 562 23.34 -13.26 23.57
N GLU A 563 22.97 -14.42 24.11
CA GLU A 563 23.34 -15.73 23.55
C GLU A 563 22.75 -15.95 22.15
N LEU A 564 21.50 -15.54 21.91
CA LEU A 564 20.84 -15.69 20.63
C LEU A 564 21.51 -14.85 19.55
N MET A 565 21.77 -13.56 19.83
CA MET A 565 22.36 -12.64 18.86
C MET A 565 23.87 -12.86 18.68
N ALA A 566 24.56 -13.36 19.70
CA ALA A 566 25.98 -13.72 19.59
C ALA A 566 26.22 -14.83 18.54
N LYS A 567 25.25 -15.72 18.29
CA LYS A 567 25.32 -16.73 17.22
C LYS A 567 25.42 -16.10 15.82
N ASP A 568 24.95 -14.86 15.68
CA ASP A 568 24.95 -14.09 14.45
C ASP A 568 26.00 -12.96 14.49
N ASP A 569 26.98 -13.03 15.38
CA ASP A 569 28.02 -12.01 15.60
C ASP A 569 27.44 -10.61 15.93
N MET A 570 26.31 -10.57 16.64
CA MET A 570 25.63 -9.33 17.02
C MET A 570 25.50 -9.17 18.54
N ASN A 571 25.52 -7.91 18.98
CA ASN A 571 25.31 -7.54 20.38
C ASN A 571 23.97 -6.80 20.53
N PRO A 572 23.03 -7.28 21.38
CA PRO A 572 21.75 -6.61 21.62
C PRO A 572 21.88 -5.17 22.16
N PHE A 573 22.99 -4.85 22.84
CA PHE A 573 23.24 -3.52 23.41
C PHE A 573 23.99 -2.58 22.47
N ASP A 574 24.49 -3.07 21.34
CA ASP A 574 25.17 -2.27 20.31
C ASP A 574 24.56 -2.56 18.92
N MET A 575 23.44 -1.90 18.67
CA MET A 575 22.68 -2.01 17.42
C MET A 575 22.87 -0.81 16.48
N VAL A 576 23.85 0.05 16.75
CA VAL A 576 24.22 1.15 15.85
C VAL A 576 25.02 0.57 14.68
N ARG A 577 24.73 1.03 13.47
CA ARG A 577 25.36 0.58 12.22
C ARG A 577 25.92 1.77 11.46
N LYS A 578 26.95 1.51 10.65
CA LYS A 578 27.58 2.55 9.80
C LYS A 578 26.57 3.23 8.87
N VAL A 579 25.64 2.44 8.34
CA VAL A 579 24.51 2.94 7.54
C VAL A 579 23.38 3.32 8.49
N ARG A 580 23.03 4.61 8.51
CA ARG A 580 21.99 5.17 9.38
C ARG A 580 20.64 4.43 9.23
N ASP A 581 20.28 4.05 8.01
CA ASP A 581 19.01 3.36 7.75
C ASP A 581 18.92 1.97 8.39
N PHE A 582 20.05 1.36 8.75
CA PHE A 582 20.10 0.06 9.43
C PHE A 582 20.33 0.19 10.94
N SER A 583 20.50 1.43 11.44
CA SER A 583 20.53 1.70 12.89
C SER A 583 19.09 1.83 13.37
N LEU A 584 18.59 0.81 14.04
CA LEU A 584 17.20 0.77 14.50
C LEU A 584 17.10 1.07 16.00
N PRO A 585 16.19 1.96 16.44
CA PRO A 585 16.04 2.31 17.85
C PRO A 585 15.51 1.13 18.68
N GLY A 586 14.76 0.21 18.06
CA GLY A 586 14.01 -0.84 18.75
C GLY A 586 12.59 -0.37 19.06
N SER A 587 11.77 -1.29 19.52
CA SER A 587 10.37 -1.04 19.90
C SER A 587 9.89 -2.09 20.89
N TYR A 588 8.84 -1.78 21.64
CA TYR A 588 8.20 -2.74 22.53
C TYR A 588 6.98 -3.37 21.86
N ARG A 589 6.78 -4.66 22.09
CA ARG A 589 5.64 -5.40 21.59
C ARG A 589 5.03 -6.26 22.70
N PRO A 590 3.70 -6.23 22.89
CA PRO A 590 3.02 -7.06 23.87
C PRO A 590 3.16 -8.54 23.52
N ILE A 591 3.41 -9.36 24.53
CA ILE A 591 3.63 -10.81 24.36
C ILE A 591 2.34 -11.57 24.09
N ILE A 592 1.21 -11.10 24.66
CA ILE A 592 -0.12 -11.66 24.45
C ILE A 592 -0.91 -10.76 23.51
N GLY A 593 -1.62 -11.38 22.57
CA GLY A 593 -2.63 -10.74 21.75
C GLY A 593 -4.01 -10.99 22.33
N SER A 594 -4.73 -9.91 22.67
CA SER A 594 -6.10 -9.99 23.17
C SER A 594 -7.10 -10.10 22.02
N VAL A 595 -8.17 -10.85 22.26
CA VAL A 595 -9.25 -11.10 21.30
C VAL A 595 -10.54 -10.49 21.83
N LYS A 596 -11.19 -9.65 21.03
CA LYS A 596 -12.51 -9.09 21.35
C LYS A 596 -13.58 -9.65 20.41
N GLU A 597 -14.83 -9.69 20.86
CA GLU A 597 -15.99 -10.14 20.09
C GLU A 597 -15.79 -11.47 19.35
N PHE A 598 -15.27 -12.50 20.04
CA PHE A 598 -15.07 -13.81 19.44
C PHE A 598 -16.39 -14.57 19.32
N GLU A 599 -16.80 -14.85 18.09
CA GLU A 599 -17.99 -15.64 17.75
C GLU A 599 -17.63 -16.69 16.70
N TRP A 600 -18.30 -17.83 16.73
CA TRP A 600 -18.11 -18.89 15.73
C TRP A 600 -19.43 -19.51 15.28
N LYS A 601 -19.44 -20.08 14.07
CA LYS A 601 -20.58 -20.79 13.49
C LYS A 601 -20.13 -21.94 12.60
N ILE A 602 -20.81 -23.09 12.69
CA ILE A 602 -20.60 -24.22 11.79
C ILE A 602 -21.59 -24.14 10.63
N ILE A 603 -21.10 -24.30 9.40
CA ILE A 603 -21.93 -24.34 8.19
C ILE A 603 -21.58 -25.57 7.37
N LYS A 604 -22.59 -26.37 7.03
CA LYS A 604 -22.47 -27.44 6.03
C LYS A 604 -22.70 -26.90 4.62
N TYR A 605 -21.89 -27.33 3.68
CA TYR A 605 -21.92 -26.91 2.28
C TYR A 605 -21.56 -28.10 1.36
N GLU A 606 -21.73 -27.92 0.04
CA GLU A 606 -21.49 -28.99 -0.93
C GLU A 606 -20.33 -28.64 -1.86
N ASN A 607 -20.39 -27.46 -2.48
CA ASN A 607 -19.42 -27.06 -3.49
C ASN A 607 -18.38 -26.09 -2.92
N GLU A 608 -17.15 -26.18 -3.42
CA GLU A 608 -16.06 -25.26 -3.04
C GLU A 608 -16.34 -23.80 -3.45
N THR A 609 -17.21 -23.61 -4.45
CA THR A 609 -17.65 -22.31 -4.95
C THR A 609 -18.85 -21.74 -4.19
N ASP A 610 -19.41 -22.47 -3.22
CA ASP A 610 -20.52 -21.99 -2.39
C ASP A 610 -20.06 -20.76 -1.58
N PHE A 611 -20.92 -19.75 -1.49
CA PHE A 611 -20.65 -18.56 -0.68
C PHE A 611 -20.98 -18.89 0.78
N LEU A 612 -20.00 -18.79 1.68
CA LEU A 612 -20.21 -19.03 3.12
C LEU A 612 -20.38 -17.72 3.89
N ILE A 613 -19.60 -16.71 3.49
CA ILE A 613 -19.65 -15.35 4.01
C ILE A 613 -19.96 -14.42 2.84
N ASN A 614 -21.03 -13.63 2.96
CA ASN A 614 -21.38 -12.61 1.99
C ASN A 614 -20.59 -11.34 2.28
N THR A 615 -20.10 -10.65 1.25
CA THR A 615 -19.34 -9.40 1.41
C THR A 615 -20.25 -8.19 1.63
N ASP A 616 -19.70 -7.08 2.14
CA ASP A 616 -20.44 -5.82 2.30
C ASP A 616 -21.05 -5.36 0.97
N LEU A 617 -20.29 -5.50 -0.13
CA LEU A 617 -20.73 -5.15 -1.46
C LEU A 617 -21.91 -6.01 -1.92
N GLU A 618 -21.89 -7.31 -1.63
CA GLU A 618 -22.99 -8.22 -1.97
C GLU A 618 -24.25 -7.89 -1.16
N ILE A 619 -24.12 -7.69 0.15
CA ILE A 619 -25.22 -7.31 1.03
C ILE A 619 -25.82 -5.98 0.59
N LEU A 620 -24.98 -4.98 0.30
CA LEU A 620 -25.40 -3.67 -0.16
C LEU A 620 -26.14 -3.74 -1.49
N ASN A 621 -25.62 -4.50 -2.46
CA ASN A 621 -26.28 -4.71 -3.76
C ASN A 621 -27.67 -5.31 -3.61
N ASN A 622 -27.79 -6.37 -2.81
CA ASN A 622 -29.07 -7.06 -2.61
C ASN A 622 -30.05 -6.22 -1.80
N THR A 623 -29.57 -5.42 -0.84
CA THR A 623 -30.39 -4.48 -0.07
C THR A 623 -30.94 -3.36 -0.96
N ILE A 624 -30.10 -2.76 -1.82
CA ILE A 624 -30.52 -1.76 -2.80
C ILE A 624 -31.52 -2.36 -3.80
N ALA A 625 -31.28 -3.57 -4.29
CA ALA A 625 -32.18 -4.25 -5.20
C ALA A 625 -33.54 -4.54 -4.54
N LYS A 626 -33.54 -5.03 -3.29
CA LYS A 626 -34.76 -5.23 -2.48
C LYS A 626 -35.55 -3.93 -2.31
N ASN A 627 -34.88 -2.83 -1.94
CA ASN A 627 -35.52 -1.53 -1.74
C ASN A 627 -36.09 -0.93 -3.04
N ASN A 628 -35.48 -1.23 -4.18
CA ASN A 628 -35.95 -0.79 -5.50
C ASN A 628 -36.91 -1.79 -6.17
N CYS A 629 -37.39 -2.82 -5.45
CA CYS A 629 -38.25 -3.88 -5.99
C CYS A 629 -37.67 -4.60 -7.21
N GLN A 630 -36.35 -4.77 -7.26
CA GLN A 630 -35.62 -5.51 -8.29
C GLN A 630 -35.32 -6.95 -7.84
N LYS A 631 -34.92 -7.83 -8.77
CA LYS A 631 -34.49 -9.19 -8.43
C LYS A 631 -33.27 -9.15 -7.51
N PHE A 632 -33.34 -9.83 -6.37
CA PHE A 632 -32.26 -9.98 -5.40
C PHE A 632 -32.21 -11.41 -4.86
N PHE A 633 -31.08 -11.78 -4.26
CA PHE A 633 -30.90 -13.06 -3.60
C PHE A 633 -31.09 -12.90 -2.09
N LYS A 634 -32.14 -13.52 -1.52
CA LYS A 634 -32.42 -13.45 -0.08
C LYS A 634 -31.26 -13.95 0.78
N ALA A 635 -30.59 -15.02 0.35
CA ALA A 635 -29.42 -15.58 1.01
C ALA A 635 -28.21 -14.62 1.09
N LYS A 636 -28.19 -13.56 0.27
CA LYS A 636 -27.14 -12.53 0.25
C LYS A 636 -27.51 -11.26 1.02
N LEU A 637 -28.59 -11.28 1.81
CA LEU A 637 -28.95 -10.18 2.71
C LEU A 637 -28.33 -10.33 4.11
N SER A 638 -28.05 -11.56 4.54
CA SER A 638 -27.36 -11.87 5.79
C SER A 638 -25.85 -11.98 5.56
N ARG A 639 -25.04 -11.73 6.59
CA ARG A 639 -23.59 -11.95 6.54
C ARG A 639 -23.23 -13.40 6.24
N PHE A 640 -23.96 -14.33 6.84
CA PHE A 640 -23.71 -15.76 6.74
C PHE A 640 -24.79 -16.43 5.89
N SER A 641 -24.37 -17.39 5.08
CA SER A 641 -25.30 -18.26 4.36
C SER A 641 -26.05 -19.21 5.30
N GLU A 642 -27.18 -19.73 4.82
CA GLU A 642 -27.91 -20.80 5.50
C GLU A 642 -27.14 -22.12 5.35
N SER A 643 -27.11 -22.93 6.40
CA SER A 643 -26.43 -24.23 6.40
C SER A 643 -27.23 -25.21 5.54
N ASN A 644 -26.58 -25.93 4.62
CA ASN A 644 -27.21 -26.98 3.84
C ASN A 644 -27.20 -28.29 4.66
N PRO A 645 -28.35 -28.78 5.18
CA PRO A 645 -28.36 -29.96 6.04
C PRO A 645 -27.80 -31.22 5.35
N ASN A 646 -27.90 -31.28 4.02
CA ASN A 646 -27.44 -32.38 3.18
C ASN A 646 -26.02 -32.16 2.64
N GLY A 647 -25.33 -31.10 3.05
CA GLY A 647 -23.97 -30.80 2.58
C GLY A 647 -22.95 -31.83 3.06
N SER A 648 -22.14 -32.35 2.14
CA SER A 648 -21.08 -33.33 2.41
C SER A 648 -19.83 -32.74 3.09
N LYS A 649 -19.68 -31.41 3.09
CA LYS A 649 -18.50 -30.71 3.64
C LYS A 649 -18.88 -29.80 4.80
N VAL A 650 -17.99 -29.68 5.77
CA VAL A 650 -18.14 -28.83 6.96
C VAL A 650 -17.21 -27.63 6.89
N SER A 651 -17.70 -26.46 7.27
CA SER A 651 -16.93 -25.23 7.44
C SER A 651 -17.16 -24.61 8.81
N VAL A 652 -16.14 -23.92 9.32
CA VAL A 652 -16.21 -23.10 10.53
C VAL A 652 -16.01 -21.65 10.13
N ILE A 653 -16.95 -20.79 10.49
CA ILE A 653 -16.85 -19.35 10.34
C ILE A 653 -16.50 -18.75 11.69
N LEU A 654 -15.51 -17.88 11.70
CA LEU A 654 -15.05 -17.15 12.88
C LEU A 654 -15.26 -15.65 12.65
N LYS A 655 -15.78 -14.95 13.65
CA LYS A 655 -15.78 -13.49 13.77
C LYS A 655 -14.98 -13.12 15.02
N PHE A 656 -14.06 -12.17 14.89
CA PHE A 656 -13.32 -11.64 16.04
C PHE A 656 -12.64 -10.31 15.69
N GLN A 657 -12.27 -9.55 16.70
CA GLN A 657 -11.54 -8.30 16.59
C GLN A 657 -10.16 -8.43 17.23
N LEU A 658 -9.15 -7.93 16.53
CA LEU A 658 -7.77 -7.86 17.02
C LEU A 658 -7.30 -6.40 17.02
N GLY A 659 -6.46 -6.07 18.00
CA GLY A 659 -5.78 -4.78 18.06
C GLY A 659 -4.77 -4.57 16.93
N VAL A 660 -4.13 -3.40 16.93
CA VAL A 660 -3.02 -3.12 16.00
C VAL A 660 -1.85 -4.08 16.18
N SER A 661 -1.10 -4.28 15.10
CA SER A 661 0.11 -5.10 15.09
C SER A 661 -0.10 -6.57 15.50
N ALA A 662 -1.33 -7.10 15.45
CA ALA A 662 -1.65 -8.50 15.69
C ALA A 662 -1.91 -9.26 14.38
N TYR A 663 -1.56 -10.54 14.34
CA TYR A 663 -1.73 -11.40 13.16
C TYR A 663 -2.89 -12.38 13.38
N ALA A 664 -3.94 -12.29 12.55
CA ALA A 664 -5.06 -13.24 12.60
C ALA A 664 -4.61 -14.71 12.46
N THR A 665 -3.55 -14.97 11.68
CA THR A 665 -3.00 -16.32 11.53
C THR A 665 -2.43 -16.88 12.84
N MET A 666 -1.96 -16.05 13.77
CA MET A 666 -1.44 -16.52 15.06
C MET A 666 -2.58 -16.87 16.03
N LEU A 667 -3.71 -16.15 15.96
CA LEU A 667 -4.94 -16.57 16.65
C LEU A 667 -5.45 -17.90 16.09
N LEU A 668 -5.51 -18.04 14.76
CA LEU A 668 -5.95 -19.29 14.13
C LEU A 668 -5.02 -20.45 14.46
N ARG A 669 -3.70 -20.21 14.53
CA ARG A 669 -2.72 -21.18 15.00
C ARG A 669 -3.07 -21.66 16.41
N GLU A 670 -3.32 -20.75 17.35
CA GLU A 670 -3.68 -21.09 18.73
C GLU A 670 -5.00 -21.88 18.82
N LEU A 671 -5.98 -21.58 17.96
CA LEU A 671 -7.26 -22.28 17.93
C LEU A 671 -7.18 -23.66 17.26
N MET A 672 -6.55 -23.73 16.09
CA MET A 672 -6.50 -24.92 15.24
C MET A 672 -5.41 -25.90 15.67
N LYS A 673 -4.39 -25.45 16.40
CA LYS A 673 -3.18 -26.22 16.76
C LYS A 673 -2.47 -26.79 15.53
N VAL A 674 -2.49 -26.03 14.43
CA VAL A 674 -1.83 -26.37 13.17
C VAL A 674 -0.79 -25.30 12.85
N GLU A 675 0.39 -25.74 12.38
CA GLU A 675 1.43 -24.83 11.92
C GLU A 675 0.93 -23.98 10.74
N THR A 676 1.21 -22.69 10.77
CA THR A 676 0.91 -21.77 9.67
C THR A 676 1.95 -21.91 8.58
N SER A 677 1.50 -22.15 7.34
CA SER A 677 2.41 -22.20 6.20
C SER A 677 2.66 -20.81 5.59
N ARG A 678 3.81 -20.67 4.91
CA ARG A 678 4.23 -19.44 4.20
C ARG A 678 3.25 -18.92 3.17
N ARG A 679 2.46 -19.78 2.53
CA ARG A 679 1.64 -19.36 1.38
C ARG A 679 0.28 -18.76 1.78
N GLY A 680 0.02 -18.58 3.07
CA GLY A 680 -1.36 -18.40 3.56
C GLY A 680 -2.23 -19.61 3.20
N ASP A 681 -1.57 -20.69 2.80
CA ASP A 681 -2.13 -21.96 2.47
C ASP A 681 -1.97 -22.79 3.74
N MET A 682 -3.00 -22.87 4.57
CA MET A 682 -3.33 -24.20 5.12
C MET A 682 -3.81 -25.12 3.97
N CYS A 683 -3.12 -25.08 2.83
CA CYS A 683 -3.25 -25.86 1.62
C CYS A 683 -1.93 -26.60 1.49
N ASP A 684 -1.77 -27.66 2.26
CA ASP A 684 -1.07 -28.82 1.75
C ASP A 684 -2.07 -29.97 1.82
N ILE A 685 -2.82 -30.13 0.73
CA ILE A 685 -3.43 -31.40 0.37
C ILE A 685 -2.25 -32.30 0.02
N LYS A 686 -1.68 -32.97 1.02
CA LYS A 686 -0.95 -34.22 0.79
C LYS A 686 -1.85 -35.37 1.21
N ALA A 687 -2.78 -35.68 0.32
CA ALA A 687 -3.38 -36.99 0.14
C ALA A 687 -4.02 -37.02 -1.25
N LEU A 688 -3.18 -37.22 -2.27
CA LEU A 688 -3.40 -38.11 -3.41
C LEU A 688 -2.05 -38.35 -4.10
#